data_AF-L0AUX2-F1
#
_entry.id   AF-L0AUX2-F1
#
_cell.length_a   1.000
_cell.length_b   1.000
_cell.length_c   1.000
_cell.angle_alpha   90.00
_cell.angle_beta   90.00
_cell.angle_gamma   90.00
#
_symmetry.space_group_name_H-M   'P 1'
#
loop_
_entity.id
_entity.type
_entity.pdbx_description
1 polymer ?
#
loop_
_entity_poly.entity_id
_entity_poly.type
_entity_poly.pdbx_seq_one_letter_code
_entity_poly.pdbx_strand_id
1 'polypeptide(L)'
;MLIKCKTKGTRVKGLAFHPHLHFLLVSLHSGEIQLWDYLNSSLVDVFKDHDGPVRAVDFHIVQPLFVSGGDDTTIIVWDFTQRKKLFTLLGHLDYIRTVQFHERYPWIISSSDDQTARIWNWQSRSCLSVLTGHNHYVMSAQFHPKKDLVITASLDHTARIWDVSCLSEKTCSIQNVQSINNGDKLLSSFQMLHEGSKSGINFRDGSGSIELMGISDVICKHILTGHSKGVNWAIFNEDAPIVITASDDKTIRAWRYTSDTVWQTNILRGHQNNVCSLIMHPNNIKYLLSVSEDHSIRVWDSSKWSLTHTFLMDNDRFWIVSKPRSSNYIAAGHDSGFIVFKLFRERPIVTIVGDDLYYVWNDVIYIQNVDKECSDYENELKLPEDVKPAYADKSGTHRPIVDASDLHDDITPDGSFPNSNYHSLDNSDMAVDTPTDNLAFPSPSGDYCKSRSVVAYVMGSADIESLSERFLNNLLGNSKSIPKSAIIPKVLHYNIYNTERVCLLLVYSNKTHKSFEILIKTPIIGTLDYKMSSQIRAGLSACFSSKNTFVAVDTEFKASVCAITGELSHKVDISSPIDMVFPISTNIVLFWSHKENKLMIYNSLENSVVVEATSPYGKLKLVIVSKSRQLIATVYRNFVIIYDRNLKRIAIVESYSKIKSAAWDENTSVIFSTSTQLHYLLVNGNTGIIQSVPNPIYLLRIANKIMYIMGRNHRCYRLKIQSNDYAFKCAVYSNNLDVANKLIDSMQLSGKFIISYLIDNGHASMARKIIKDNKSRFEIALKFGILDDAVEDAQALDTPETWKQLGDAALSQGNCSIAEFAYQKGKVFDKLSLLYLITGNTSKLKKMMNISKFRKDSSSVLRHTLYLGDMEEFANTLKESGYTKLSEACQKTYGLASGDGHSNTNAKYLTPPQPIVKYDENSINWPIRIKIGKNKNVDYDQIVDKFDGLDLVQYEPVIHSKSARPEDNVWDSIDDNELDLHEKNNQSSDVDLVELVMEGKFIGVIELLTKIFGDVDSEVLKVVLSYIHNTSVSNSVDPFQQLNDFNFGTKKSFGMENIADMIQEGFKNVTAGNFEESLASFRQTLQCGILMVLKYPTEMKVYVDQCRIYILAMILELERERLSNIDPRRSLELAAYFTCCDMQPRHRYLALRRTIGLMWKAQNYISASALVKRLLSEDITGIEGAKEEMTKAKRIQTLCEQKGTEAYRLDFDAGDKDLVLCTLSFTKIKSSSIVQCKYCKSIALEKFYGEICNICQICTLT
;
A
#
# COMPACT_ATOMS: atom_id res chain seq x y z
N MET A 1 -29.45 -2.62 8.48
CA MET A 1 -29.58 -3.17 7.12
C MET A 1 -29.39 -2.08 6.07
N LEU A 2 -28.39 -2.24 5.21
CA LEU A 2 -28.11 -1.36 4.06
C LEU A 2 -28.37 -2.14 2.78
N ILE A 3 -29.54 -1.90 2.16
CA ILE A 3 -29.93 -2.57 0.91
C ILE A 3 -29.06 -2.07 -0.24
N LYS A 4 -28.63 -3.00 -1.08
CA LYS A 4 -27.72 -2.76 -2.21
C LYS A 4 -28.38 -3.09 -3.53
N CYS A 5 -28.90 -4.29 -3.64
CA CYS A 5 -29.70 -4.73 -4.76
C CYS A 5 -31.04 -5.24 -4.23
N LYS A 6 -32.13 -4.87 -4.90
CA LYS A 6 -33.46 -5.44 -4.67
C LYS A 6 -34.07 -5.67 -6.04
N THR A 7 -34.46 -6.90 -6.30
CA THR A 7 -35.11 -7.29 -7.55
C THR A 7 -36.57 -7.60 -7.32
N LYS A 8 -37.34 -7.55 -8.41
CA LYS A 8 -38.71 -8.08 -8.48
C LYS A 8 -38.73 -9.14 -9.55
N GLY A 9 -39.32 -10.29 -9.27
CA GLY A 9 -39.37 -11.42 -10.17
C GLY A 9 -40.15 -12.58 -9.59
N THR A 10 -39.92 -13.77 -10.11
CA THR A 10 -40.48 -15.00 -9.57
C THR A 10 -39.79 -15.38 -8.26
N ARG A 11 -40.47 -16.24 -7.49
CA ARG A 11 -39.96 -16.79 -6.23
C ARG A 11 -38.57 -17.39 -6.37
N VAL A 12 -37.66 -16.93 -5.52
CA VAL A 12 -36.27 -17.42 -5.44
C VAL A 12 -36.20 -18.58 -4.45
N LYS A 13 -35.55 -19.67 -4.85
CA LYS A 13 -35.43 -20.89 -4.04
C LYS A 13 -34.00 -21.18 -3.59
N GLY A 14 -32.99 -20.88 -4.43
CA GLY A 14 -31.59 -21.03 -4.08
C GLY A 14 -30.77 -19.78 -4.40
N LEU A 15 -29.72 -19.54 -3.60
CA LEU A 15 -28.82 -18.40 -3.71
C LEU A 15 -27.38 -18.83 -3.43
N ALA A 16 -26.45 -18.47 -4.31
CA ALA A 16 -25.02 -18.73 -4.10
C ALA A 16 -24.16 -17.54 -4.52
N PHE A 17 -23.28 -17.10 -3.63
CA PHE A 17 -22.30 -16.06 -3.94
C PHE A 17 -21.09 -16.67 -4.62
N HIS A 18 -20.56 -15.99 -5.63
CA HIS A 18 -19.26 -16.34 -6.17
C HIS A 18 -18.16 -16.08 -5.10
N PRO A 19 -17.16 -16.97 -4.95
CA PRO A 19 -16.12 -16.83 -3.93
C PRO A 19 -15.30 -15.52 -4.03
N HIS A 20 -14.93 -15.13 -5.26
CA HIS A 20 -14.08 -13.97 -5.53
C HIS A 20 -14.79 -12.79 -6.23
N LEU A 21 -15.63 -13.07 -7.22
CA LEU A 21 -16.29 -12.04 -8.05
C LEU A 21 -17.56 -11.50 -7.40
N HIS A 22 -18.04 -10.36 -7.91
CA HIS A 22 -19.29 -9.72 -7.48
C HIS A 22 -20.55 -10.36 -8.09
N PHE A 23 -20.52 -11.68 -8.27
CA PHE A 23 -21.61 -12.44 -8.86
C PHE A 23 -22.45 -13.16 -7.80
N LEU A 24 -23.75 -13.24 -8.07
CA LEU A 24 -24.75 -13.96 -7.30
C LEU A 24 -25.55 -14.83 -8.25
N LEU A 25 -25.55 -16.15 -8.03
CA LEU A 25 -26.47 -17.07 -8.67
C LEU A 25 -27.79 -17.08 -7.92
N VAL A 26 -28.87 -17.06 -8.70
CA VAL A 26 -30.24 -17.01 -8.23
C VAL A 26 -31.03 -18.07 -8.98
N SER A 27 -31.48 -19.11 -8.28
CA SER A 27 -32.39 -20.11 -8.87
C SER A 27 -33.84 -19.75 -8.59
N LEU A 28 -34.64 -19.84 -9.64
CA LEU A 28 -36.03 -19.43 -9.65
C LEU A 28 -36.97 -20.64 -9.65
N HIS A 29 -38.16 -20.41 -9.12
CA HIS A 29 -39.24 -21.38 -9.15
C HIS A 29 -39.74 -21.70 -10.58
N SER A 30 -39.43 -20.85 -11.56
CA SER A 30 -39.73 -21.10 -12.98
C SER A 30 -38.83 -22.14 -13.64
N GLY A 31 -37.72 -22.54 -12.99
CA GLY A 31 -36.69 -23.40 -13.55
C GLY A 31 -35.49 -22.66 -14.15
N GLU A 32 -35.57 -21.32 -14.22
CA GLU A 32 -34.45 -20.51 -14.67
C GLU A 32 -33.42 -20.28 -13.56
N ILE A 33 -32.14 -20.26 -13.95
CA ILE A 33 -31.03 -19.84 -13.09
C ILE A 33 -30.47 -18.54 -13.65
N GLN A 34 -30.41 -17.50 -12.84
CA GLN A 34 -29.93 -16.18 -13.22
C GLN A 34 -28.61 -15.86 -12.53
N LEU A 35 -27.65 -15.35 -13.29
CA LEU A 35 -26.38 -14.82 -12.81
C LEU A 35 -26.46 -13.29 -12.74
N TRP A 36 -26.30 -12.74 -11.55
CA TRP A 36 -26.43 -11.31 -11.29
C TRP A 36 -25.11 -10.69 -10.81
N ASP A 37 -24.77 -9.53 -11.35
CA ASP A 37 -23.83 -8.62 -10.68
C ASP A 37 -24.61 -7.81 -9.65
N TYR A 38 -24.44 -8.17 -8.38
CA TYR A 38 -25.21 -7.58 -7.29
C TYR A 38 -24.74 -6.18 -6.89
N LEU A 39 -23.56 -5.71 -7.34
CA LEU A 39 -23.11 -4.34 -7.07
C LEU A 39 -23.70 -3.35 -8.06
N ASN A 40 -23.69 -3.74 -9.34
CA ASN A 40 -24.27 -2.94 -10.43
C ASN A 40 -25.78 -3.15 -10.55
N SER A 41 -26.33 -4.15 -9.85
CA SER A 41 -27.75 -4.56 -9.95
C SER A 41 -28.15 -4.90 -11.38
N SER A 42 -27.23 -5.52 -12.12
CA SER A 42 -27.42 -5.91 -13.52
C SER A 42 -27.45 -7.43 -13.65
N LEU A 43 -28.33 -7.93 -14.51
CA LEU A 43 -28.37 -9.32 -14.92
C LEU A 43 -27.23 -9.58 -15.92
N VAL A 44 -26.41 -10.60 -15.65
CA VAL A 44 -25.28 -10.99 -16.49
C VAL A 44 -25.73 -12.04 -17.50
N ASP A 45 -26.26 -13.17 -17.01
CA ASP A 45 -26.62 -14.34 -17.83
C ASP A 45 -27.81 -15.13 -17.24
N VAL A 46 -28.44 -15.96 -18.08
CA VAL A 46 -29.56 -16.83 -17.72
C VAL A 46 -29.36 -18.23 -18.28
N PHE A 47 -29.56 -19.26 -17.46
CA PHE A 47 -29.42 -20.68 -17.80
C PHE A 47 -30.78 -21.38 -17.69
N LYS A 48 -31.16 -22.14 -18.72
CA LYS A 48 -32.47 -22.78 -18.85
C LYS A 48 -32.35 -24.20 -19.41
N ASP A 49 -32.05 -25.18 -18.56
CA ASP A 49 -32.15 -26.61 -18.93
C ASP A 49 -32.99 -27.45 -17.95
N HIS A 50 -33.35 -26.92 -16.78
CA HIS A 50 -34.14 -27.67 -15.81
C HIS A 50 -35.63 -27.67 -16.17
N ASP A 51 -36.28 -28.82 -16.01
CA ASP A 51 -37.73 -28.97 -16.19
C ASP A 51 -38.45 -28.85 -14.85
N GLY A 52 -38.79 -27.62 -14.48
CA GLY A 52 -39.43 -27.29 -13.21
C GLY A 52 -38.52 -26.53 -12.23
N PRO A 53 -38.98 -26.29 -10.99
CA PRO A 53 -38.29 -25.42 -10.05
C PRO A 53 -36.86 -25.87 -9.73
N VAL A 54 -35.90 -24.94 -9.79
CA VAL A 54 -34.53 -25.18 -9.31
C VAL A 54 -34.45 -24.74 -7.85
N ARG A 55 -34.10 -25.66 -6.95
CA ARG A 55 -34.09 -25.38 -5.49
C ARG A 55 -32.72 -25.03 -4.96
N ALA A 56 -31.68 -25.58 -5.56
CA ALA A 56 -30.33 -25.49 -5.06
C ALA A 56 -29.37 -25.06 -6.15
N VAL A 57 -28.44 -24.17 -5.78
CA VAL A 57 -27.31 -23.76 -6.61
C VAL A 57 -26.10 -23.55 -5.71
N ASP A 58 -24.92 -23.88 -6.19
CA ASP A 58 -23.65 -23.58 -5.51
C ASP A 58 -22.51 -23.37 -6.51
N PHE A 59 -21.55 -22.51 -6.14
CA PHE A 59 -20.36 -22.23 -6.94
C PHE A 59 -19.21 -23.14 -6.53
N HIS A 60 -18.41 -23.55 -7.51
CA HIS A 60 -17.11 -24.14 -7.23
C HIS A 60 -16.14 -23.04 -6.76
N ILE A 61 -15.20 -23.40 -5.86
CA ILE A 61 -14.34 -22.41 -5.19
C ILE A 61 -13.35 -21.76 -6.16
N VAL A 62 -12.75 -22.56 -7.04
CA VAL A 62 -11.63 -22.15 -7.90
C VAL A 62 -12.02 -22.15 -9.39
N GLN A 63 -12.47 -23.30 -9.89
CA GLN A 63 -12.89 -23.46 -11.28
C GLN A 63 -14.17 -22.66 -11.61
N PRO A 64 -14.36 -22.23 -12.87
CA PRO A 64 -15.53 -21.46 -13.32
C PRO A 64 -16.78 -22.34 -13.46
N LEU A 65 -17.03 -23.18 -12.47
CA LEU A 65 -18.14 -24.13 -12.45
C LEU A 65 -19.18 -23.73 -11.41
N PHE A 66 -20.44 -24.04 -11.72
CA PHE A 66 -21.49 -24.08 -10.72
C PHE A 66 -22.34 -25.33 -10.89
N VAL A 67 -23.02 -25.73 -9.83
CA VAL A 67 -23.92 -26.87 -9.82
C VAL A 67 -25.33 -26.40 -9.48
N SER A 68 -26.32 -27.06 -10.06
CA SER A 68 -27.73 -26.84 -9.75
C SER A 68 -28.48 -28.15 -9.52
N GLY A 69 -29.51 -28.11 -8.69
CA GLY A 69 -30.42 -29.23 -8.43
C GLY A 69 -31.88 -28.79 -8.56
N GLY A 70 -32.65 -29.55 -9.34
CA GLY A 70 -34.04 -29.24 -9.68
C GLY A 70 -35.07 -30.25 -9.17
N ASP A 71 -36.34 -29.90 -9.37
CA ASP A 71 -37.49 -30.80 -9.17
C ASP A 71 -37.57 -31.89 -10.27
N ASP A 72 -36.82 -31.74 -11.37
CA ASP A 72 -36.66 -32.77 -12.41
C ASP A 72 -35.77 -33.96 -11.98
N THR A 73 -35.40 -34.05 -10.70
CA THR A 73 -34.49 -35.06 -10.12
C THR A 73 -33.06 -35.01 -10.65
N THR A 74 -32.71 -34.00 -11.44
CA THR A 74 -31.40 -33.89 -12.07
C THR A 74 -30.47 -32.94 -11.32
N ILE A 75 -29.19 -33.30 -11.23
CA ILE A 75 -28.11 -32.40 -10.82
C ILE A 75 -27.32 -32.03 -12.06
N ILE A 76 -27.20 -30.74 -12.36
CA ILE A 76 -26.49 -30.27 -13.55
C ILE A 76 -25.24 -29.51 -13.13
N VAL A 77 -24.09 -29.84 -13.73
CA VAL A 77 -22.85 -29.09 -13.60
C VAL A 77 -22.64 -28.23 -14.85
N TRP A 78 -22.38 -26.95 -14.62
CA TRP A 78 -22.33 -25.92 -15.63
C TRP A 78 -20.97 -25.24 -15.68
N ASP A 79 -20.57 -24.81 -16.87
CA ASP A 79 -19.53 -23.81 -17.04
C ASP A 79 -20.19 -22.46 -17.33
N PHE A 80 -20.07 -21.51 -16.39
CA PHE A 80 -20.69 -20.20 -16.55
C PHE A 80 -19.92 -19.27 -17.50
N THR A 81 -18.66 -19.56 -17.81
CA THR A 81 -17.88 -18.77 -18.78
C THR A 81 -18.22 -19.16 -20.21
N GLN A 82 -18.35 -20.46 -20.47
CA GLN A 82 -18.74 -20.99 -21.78
C GLN A 82 -20.25 -20.93 -22.03
N ARG A 83 -21.04 -20.61 -20.99
CA ARG A 83 -22.50 -20.57 -21.02
C ARG A 83 -23.12 -21.91 -21.46
N LYS A 84 -22.52 -23.02 -21.04
CA LYS A 84 -22.93 -24.36 -21.45
C LYS A 84 -23.03 -25.30 -20.25
N LYS A 85 -23.99 -26.20 -20.35
CA LYS A 85 -24.10 -27.39 -19.51
C LYS A 85 -22.98 -28.36 -19.86
N LEU A 86 -22.23 -28.82 -18.86
CA LEU A 86 -21.15 -29.80 -19.06
C LEU A 86 -21.69 -31.22 -19.04
N PHE A 87 -22.39 -31.59 -17.96
CA PHE A 87 -23.01 -32.90 -17.81
C PHE A 87 -24.08 -32.90 -16.71
N THR A 88 -24.88 -33.97 -16.67
CA THR A 88 -25.90 -34.22 -15.65
C THR A 88 -25.52 -35.44 -14.82
N LEU A 89 -25.65 -35.35 -13.50
CA LEU A 89 -25.59 -36.49 -12.59
C LEU A 89 -27.01 -36.96 -12.31
N LEU A 90 -27.25 -38.25 -12.53
CA LEU A 90 -28.54 -38.92 -12.37
C LEU A 90 -28.46 -39.97 -11.27
N GLY A 91 -29.49 -40.08 -10.45
CA GLY A 91 -29.64 -41.18 -9.50
C GLY A 91 -30.55 -40.92 -8.30
N HIS A 92 -30.90 -39.66 -8.02
CA HIS A 92 -32.01 -39.36 -7.10
C HIS A 92 -33.35 -39.76 -7.73
N LEU A 93 -34.31 -40.14 -6.89
CA LEU A 93 -35.64 -40.60 -7.34
C LEU A 93 -36.73 -39.53 -7.18
N ASP A 94 -36.43 -38.43 -6.52
CA ASP A 94 -37.38 -37.36 -6.20
C ASP A 94 -36.66 -36.00 -6.10
N TYR A 95 -37.42 -34.94 -5.81
CA TYR A 95 -36.98 -33.55 -5.82
C TYR A 95 -35.69 -33.30 -5.03
N ILE A 96 -34.78 -32.53 -5.61
CA ILE A 96 -33.50 -32.20 -4.99
C ILE A 96 -33.66 -30.92 -4.19
N ARG A 97 -33.26 -30.95 -2.91
CA ARG A 97 -33.45 -29.84 -1.96
C ARG A 97 -32.21 -28.96 -1.83
N THR A 98 -31.04 -29.55 -1.62
CA THR A 98 -29.76 -28.83 -1.54
C THR A 98 -28.69 -29.51 -2.37
N VAL A 99 -27.74 -28.71 -2.84
CA VAL A 99 -26.52 -29.16 -3.50
C VAL A 99 -25.38 -28.28 -3.00
N GLN A 100 -24.21 -28.85 -2.71
CA GLN A 100 -23.04 -28.10 -2.26
C GLN A 100 -21.75 -28.73 -2.78
N PHE A 101 -20.79 -27.92 -3.22
CA PHE A 101 -19.43 -28.37 -3.48
C PHE A 101 -18.65 -28.57 -2.18
N HIS A 102 -17.84 -29.62 -2.15
CA HIS A 102 -16.86 -29.81 -1.09
C HIS A 102 -15.66 -28.87 -1.28
N GLU A 103 -15.05 -28.42 -0.18
CA GLU A 103 -13.98 -27.42 -0.26
C GLU A 103 -12.62 -27.95 -0.74
N ARG A 104 -12.29 -29.17 -0.33
CA ARG A 104 -11.00 -29.83 -0.62
C ARG A 104 -11.08 -30.91 -1.71
N TYR A 105 -11.99 -31.87 -1.55
CA TYR A 105 -12.17 -32.99 -2.47
C TYR A 105 -13.10 -32.63 -3.64
N PRO A 106 -12.99 -33.31 -4.80
CA PRO A 106 -13.85 -33.10 -5.96
C PRO A 106 -15.25 -33.70 -5.76
N TRP A 107 -15.89 -33.38 -4.64
CA TRP A 107 -17.16 -33.95 -4.23
C TRP A 107 -18.30 -32.93 -4.30
N ILE A 108 -19.49 -33.44 -4.58
CA ILE A 108 -20.75 -32.71 -4.49
C ILE A 108 -21.64 -33.50 -3.54
N ILE A 109 -22.25 -32.83 -2.57
CA ILE A 109 -23.33 -33.43 -1.77
C ILE A 109 -24.67 -32.94 -2.29
N SER A 110 -25.64 -33.83 -2.36
CA SER A 110 -27.04 -33.51 -2.67
C SER A 110 -27.99 -34.14 -1.65
N SER A 111 -29.10 -33.46 -1.36
CA SER A 111 -30.20 -33.97 -0.56
C SER A 111 -31.50 -34.03 -1.37
N SER A 112 -32.35 -35.01 -1.10
CA SER A 112 -33.58 -35.23 -1.86
C SER A 112 -34.77 -35.63 -0.99
N ASP A 113 -35.97 -35.46 -1.55
CA ASP A 113 -37.23 -36.00 -1.06
C ASP A 113 -37.26 -37.55 -1.10
N ASP A 114 -36.32 -38.20 -1.81
CA ASP A 114 -36.15 -39.66 -1.80
C ASP A 114 -35.62 -40.24 -0.47
N GLN A 115 -35.59 -39.40 0.58
CA GLN A 115 -35.15 -39.72 1.94
C GLN A 115 -33.64 -40.00 2.06
N THR A 116 -32.88 -39.76 0.99
CA THR A 116 -31.43 -39.96 0.97
C THR A 116 -30.69 -38.64 0.74
N ALA A 117 -29.45 -38.60 1.22
CA ALA A 117 -28.45 -37.66 0.73
C ALA A 117 -27.35 -38.44 0.03
N ARG A 118 -26.77 -37.89 -1.03
CA ARG A 118 -25.76 -38.57 -1.86
C ARG A 118 -24.50 -37.74 -1.98
N ILE A 119 -23.36 -38.42 -1.97
CA ILE A 119 -22.05 -37.82 -2.23
C ILE A 119 -21.58 -38.29 -3.60
N TRP A 120 -21.33 -37.35 -4.50
CA TRP A 120 -20.93 -37.57 -5.87
C TRP A 120 -19.49 -37.14 -6.06
N ASN A 121 -18.74 -37.84 -6.91
CA ASN A 121 -17.50 -37.31 -7.46
C ASN A 121 -17.80 -36.70 -8.83
N TRP A 122 -17.61 -35.39 -8.96
CA TRP A 122 -17.96 -34.70 -10.19
C TRP A 122 -16.95 -34.94 -11.33
N GLN A 123 -15.72 -35.35 -11.02
CA GLN A 123 -14.72 -35.70 -12.03
C GLN A 123 -14.99 -37.07 -12.64
N SER A 124 -15.21 -38.10 -11.80
CA SER A 124 -15.53 -39.45 -12.26
C SER A 124 -16.99 -39.63 -12.66
N ARG A 125 -17.86 -38.66 -12.35
CA ARG A 125 -19.31 -38.67 -12.61
C ARG A 125 -20.04 -39.84 -11.93
N SER A 126 -19.49 -40.37 -10.85
CA SER A 126 -20.02 -41.51 -10.12
C SER A 126 -20.55 -41.10 -8.74
N CYS A 127 -21.59 -41.80 -8.27
CA CYS A 127 -22.05 -41.70 -6.89
C CYS A 127 -21.09 -42.49 -6.00
N LEU A 128 -20.44 -41.82 -5.05
CA LEU A 128 -19.50 -42.45 -4.12
C LEU A 128 -20.21 -43.13 -2.95
N SER A 129 -21.21 -42.45 -2.37
CA SER A 129 -21.93 -42.96 -1.20
C SER A 129 -23.36 -42.42 -1.14
N VAL A 130 -24.26 -43.25 -0.61
CA VAL A 130 -25.67 -42.92 -0.35
C VAL A 130 -25.89 -42.96 1.15
N LEU A 131 -26.22 -41.80 1.73
CA LEU A 131 -26.51 -41.62 3.14
C LEU A 131 -27.96 -42.04 3.42
N THR A 132 -28.14 -43.32 3.73
CA THR A 132 -29.45 -43.91 4.06
C THR A 132 -29.68 -43.90 5.57
N GLY A 133 -30.87 -43.49 5.99
CA GLY A 133 -31.29 -43.66 7.39
C GLY A 133 -32.38 -42.69 7.85
N HIS A 134 -32.58 -41.57 7.15
CA HIS A 134 -33.72 -40.69 7.40
C HIS A 134 -35.03 -41.37 7.00
N ASN A 135 -36.11 -41.05 7.72
CA ASN A 135 -37.43 -41.65 7.48
C ASN A 135 -38.40 -40.71 6.74
N HIS A 136 -37.89 -39.55 6.31
CA HIS A 136 -38.64 -38.54 5.56
C HIS A 136 -37.67 -37.69 4.74
N TYR A 137 -38.23 -36.85 3.87
CA TYR A 137 -37.54 -35.87 3.01
C TYR A 137 -36.35 -35.20 3.70
N VAL A 138 -35.19 -35.27 3.05
CA VAL A 138 -33.98 -34.60 3.52
C VAL A 138 -33.97 -33.19 2.95
N MET A 139 -34.25 -32.21 3.81
CA MET A 139 -34.45 -30.82 3.43
C MET A 139 -33.13 -30.06 3.21
N SER A 140 -32.07 -30.46 3.91
CA SER A 140 -30.77 -29.82 3.83
C SER A 140 -29.65 -30.80 4.10
N ALA A 141 -28.58 -30.68 3.34
CA ALA A 141 -27.31 -31.37 3.58
C ALA A 141 -26.15 -30.38 3.37
N GLN A 142 -25.19 -30.38 4.30
CA GLN A 142 -24.04 -29.48 4.27
C GLN A 142 -22.75 -30.18 4.73
N PHE A 143 -21.65 -29.91 4.05
CA PHE A 143 -20.32 -30.30 4.51
C PHE A 143 -19.85 -29.42 5.68
N HIS A 144 -19.10 -30.01 6.60
CA HIS A 144 -18.37 -29.25 7.60
C HIS A 144 -17.18 -28.54 6.95
N PRO A 145 -16.95 -27.24 7.21
CA PRO A 145 -15.92 -26.45 6.49
C PRO A 145 -14.48 -26.90 6.77
N LYS A 146 -14.21 -27.45 7.97
CA LYS A 146 -12.85 -27.83 8.42
C LYS A 146 -12.62 -29.32 8.71
N LYS A 147 -13.67 -30.13 8.80
CA LYS A 147 -13.61 -31.52 9.30
C LYS A 147 -14.31 -32.40 8.28
N ASP A 148 -13.97 -33.67 8.24
CA ASP A 148 -14.60 -34.67 7.36
C ASP A 148 -15.95 -35.13 7.95
N LEU A 149 -16.86 -34.18 8.17
CA LEU A 149 -18.21 -34.40 8.70
C LEU A 149 -19.26 -33.82 7.74
N VAL A 150 -20.42 -34.44 7.72
CA VAL A 150 -21.61 -33.97 6.99
C VAL A 150 -22.77 -33.84 7.96
N ILE A 151 -23.61 -32.81 7.80
CA ILE A 151 -24.89 -32.72 8.49
C ILE A 151 -26.05 -32.82 7.51
N THR A 152 -27.07 -33.57 7.88
CA THR A 152 -28.34 -33.66 7.17
C THR A 152 -29.49 -33.29 8.09
N ALA A 153 -30.47 -32.56 7.57
CA ALA A 153 -31.71 -32.18 8.25
C ALA A 153 -32.89 -32.78 7.52
N SER A 154 -33.84 -33.38 8.25
CA SER A 154 -34.99 -34.04 7.66
C SER A 154 -36.30 -33.63 8.32
N LEU A 155 -37.38 -33.78 7.56
CA LEU A 155 -38.74 -33.68 8.08
C LEU A 155 -39.11 -34.81 9.04
N ASP A 156 -38.24 -35.81 9.26
CA ASP A 156 -38.40 -36.85 10.29
C ASP A 156 -38.17 -36.36 11.74
N HIS A 157 -38.10 -35.03 11.92
CA HIS A 157 -37.83 -34.32 13.17
C HIS A 157 -36.38 -34.45 13.68
N THR A 158 -35.50 -35.08 12.90
CA THR A 158 -34.10 -35.28 13.27
C THR A 158 -33.15 -34.53 12.35
N ALA A 159 -31.98 -34.20 12.90
CA ALA A 159 -30.80 -33.90 12.09
C ALA A 159 -29.72 -34.95 12.41
N ARG A 160 -28.90 -35.33 11.43
CA ARG A 160 -27.87 -36.36 11.62
C ARG A 160 -26.51 -35.84 11.22
N ILE A 161 -25.50 -36.20 12.01
CA ILE A 161 -24.09 -35.92 11.72
C ILE A 161 -23.46 -37.22 11.24
N TRP A 162 -22.86 -37.19 10.06
CA TRP A 162 -22.22 -38.31 9.39
C TRP A 162 -20.71 -38.10 9.36
N ASP A 163 -19.96 -39.18 9.58
CA ASP A 163 -18.49 -39.21 9.49
C ASP A 163 -18.08 -39.76 8.13
N VAL A 164 -17.39 -38.94 7.33
CA VAL A 164 -16.98 -39.26 5.95
C VAL A 164 -15.46 -39.48 5.82
N SER A 165 -14.75 -39.61 6.93
CA SER A 165 -13.30 -39.86 6.96
C SER A 165 -12.88 -41.13 6.19
N CYS A 166 -13.66 -42.20 6.24
CA CYS A 166 -13.38 -43.43 5.49
C CYS A 166 -13.38 -43.22 3.96
N LEU A 167 -14.18 -42.29 3.44
CA LEU A 167 -14.17 -41.93 2.01
C LEU A 167 -12.92 -41.13 1.64
N SER A 168 -12.46 -40.23 2.51
CA SER A 168 -11.28 -39.40 2.24
C SER A 168 -10.01 -40.26 2.24
N GLU A 169 -9.88 -41.21 3.16
CA GLU A 169 -8.77 -42.17 3.21
C GLU A 169 -8.70 -43.08 1.98
N LYS A 170 -9.85 -43.57 1.48
CA LYS A 170 -9.91 -44.34 0.22
C LYS A 170 -9.52 -43.52 -1.01
N THR A 171 -9.91 -42.26 -1.05
CA THR A 171 -9.59 -41.37 -2.17
C THR A 171 -8.09 -41.01 -2.19
N CYS A 172 -7.45 -40.87 -1.03
CA CYS A 172 -6.01 -40.65 -0.90
C CYS A 172 -5.16 -41.91 -1.21
N SER A 173 -5.67 -43.11 -0.92
CA SER A 173 -4.92 -44.36 -1.17
C SER A 173 -4.86 -44.75 -2.66
N ILE A 174 -5.88 -44.43 -3.45
CA ILE A 174 -5.91 -44.70 -4.91
C ILE A 174 -4.84 -43.88 -5.67
N GLN A 175 -4.47 -42.69 -5.19
CA GLN A 175 -3.43 -41.86 -5.82
C GLN A 175 -2.01 -42.46 -5.69
N ASN A 176 -1.76 -43.32 -4.70
CA ASN A 176 -0.45 -43.95 -4.50
C ASN A 176 -0.26 -45.29 -5.25
N VAL A 177 -1.28 -45.80 -5.94
CA VAL A 177 -1.22 -47.12 -6.61
C VAL A 177 -0.66 -47.04 -8.03
N GLN A 178 -0.60 -45.85 -8.65
CA GLN A 178 -0.01 -45.70 -9.99
C GLN A 178 1.53 -45.64 -10.02
N SER A 179 2.21 -45.75 -8.87
CA SER A 179 3.68 -45.71 -8.77
C SER A 179 4.33 -47.01 -8.27
N ILE A 180 3.63 -48.14 -8.24
CA ILE A 180 4.24 -49.41 -7.79
C ILE A 180 4.02 -50.49 -8.84
N ASN A 181 4.80 -50.41 -9.93
CA ASN A 181 5.25 -51.62 -10.61
C ASN A 181 6.45 -52.15 -9.82
N ASN A 182 6.18 -52.91 -8.77
CA ASN A 182 7.08 -53.94 -8.25
C ASN A 182 6.28 -54.80 -7.27
N GLY A 183 6.14 -56.08 -7.60
CA GLY A 183 5.58 -57.06 -6.69
C GLY A 183 6.43 -57.13 -5.43
N ASP A 184 5.83 -56.79 -4.29
CA ASP A 184 5.72 -57.66 -3.12
C ASP A 184 5.24 -56.88 -1.88
N LYS A 185 4.32 -57.51 -1.15
CA LYS A 185 3.98 -57.31 0.27
C LYS A 185 3.43 -55.94 0.71
N LEU A 186 2.13 -55.75 0.54
CA LEU A 186 1.31 -54.87 1.40
C LEU A 186 -0.04 -55.52 1.74
N LEU A 187 0.01 -56.65 2.45
CA LEU A 187 -1.18 -57.36 2.96
C LEU A 187 -1.15 -57.53 4.50
N SER A 188 -0.31 -56.78 5.22
CA SER A 188 -0.05 -57.04 6.65
C SER A 188 -0.32 -55.89 7.61
N SER A 189 -1.15 -54.90 7.26
CA SER A 189 -1.51 -53.81 8.18
C SER A 189 -3.01 -53.65 8.47
N PHE A 190 -3.87 -54.50 7.91
CA PHE A 190 -5.27 -54.59 8.34
C PHE A 190 -5.43 -55.71 9.38
N GLN A 191 -5.04 -55.40 10.61
CA GLN A 191 -5.34 -56.25 11.76
C GLN A 191 -5.69 -55.37 12.95
N MET A 192 -6.98 -55.06 13.10
CA MET A 192 -7.54 -54.59 14.37
C MET A 192 -8.90 -55.25 14.61
N LEU A 193 -8.88 -56.14 15.60
CA LEU A 193 -9.89 -56.37 16.62
C LEU A 193 -11.37 -56.19 16.20
N HIS A 194 -12.05 -57.31 15.96
CA HIS A 194 -13.27 -57.69 16.68
C HIS A 194 -13.51 -59.19 16.50
N GLU A 195 -13.19 -59.97 17.53
CA GLU A 195 -13.65 -61.35 17.68
C GLU A 195 -15.14 -61.34 18.04
N GLY A 196 -15.93 -62.16 17.33
CA GLY A 196 -17.26 -62.54 17.79
C GLY A 196 -18.30 -62.71 16.68
N SER A 197 -18.19 -63.79 15.90
CA SER A 197 -19.30 -64.73 15.63
C SER A 197 -18.94 -65.65 14.46
N LYS A 198 -18.87 -66.94 14.76
CA LYS A 198 -18.70 -68.04 13.80
C LYS A 198 -20.02 -68.29 13.07
N SER A 199 -20.01 -68.30 11.74
CA SER A 199 -20.83 -69.22 10.93
C SER A 199 -20.24 -69.30 9.53
N GLY A 200 -19.73 -70.48 9.15
CA GLY A 200 -19.19 -70.72 7.83
C GLY A 200 -20.25 -71.14 6.83
N ILE A 201 -20.06 -70.76 5.57
CA ILE A 201 -20.61 -71.46 4.39
C ILE A 201 -19.53 -71.41 3.29
N ASN A 202 -19.08 -72.58 2.85
CA ASN A 202 -18.31 -72.79 1.62
C ASN A 202 -19.28 -72.74 0.43
N PHE A 203 -18.89 -72.19 -0.73
CA PHE A 203 -19.15 -72.81 -2.03
C PHE A 203 -18.21 -72.28 -3.14
N ARG A 204 -17.74 -73.25 -3.94
CA ARG A 204 -17.13 -73.11 -5.27
C ARG A 204 -18.20 -72.72 -6.28
N ASP A 205 -17.95 -71.69 -7.10
CA ASP A 205 -17.93 -71.78 -8.56
C ASP A 205 -17.72 -70.39 -9.19
N GLY A 206 -17.11 -70.39 -10.38
CA GLY A 206 -16.69 -69.20 -11.10
C GLY A 206 -17.83 -68.43 -11.78
N SER A 207 -17.53 -67.17 -12.07
CA SER A 207 -18.38 -66.13 -12.66
C SER A 207 -19.34 -65.40 -11.70
N GLY A 208 -18.88 -64.24 -11.21
CA GLY A 208 -19.66 -63.33 -10.39
C GLY A 208 -18.77 -62.25 -9.79
N SER A 209 -18.97 -61.00 -10.20
CA SER A 209 -18.41 -59.81 -9.55
C SER A 209 -18.79 -59.82 -8.07
N ILE A 210 -17.80 -59.81 -7.18
CA ILE A 210 -18.00 -59.75 -5.72
C ILE A 210 -18.51 -58.34 -5.37
N GLU A 211 -19.82 -58.20 -5.15
CA GLU A 211 -20.38 -57.15 -4.30
C GLU A 211 -20.04 -57.50 -2.85
N LEU A 212 -19.11 -56.73 -2.27
CA LEU A 212 -18.81 -56.77 -0.85
C LEU A 212 -19.89 -55.97 -0.09
N MET A 213 -21.07 -56.57 0.12
CA MET A 213 -22.12 -55.99 0.96
C MET A 213 -21.75 -56.12 2.44
N GLY A 214 -21.65 -55.00 3.17
CA GLY A 214 -21.78 -55.05 4.64
C GLY A 214 -21.17 -53.95 5.51
N ILE A 215 -20.38 -53.00 5.00
CA ILE A 215 -19.91 -51.85 5.79
C ILE A 215 -20.11 -50.60 4.95
N SER A 216 -21.06 -49.74 5.31
CA SER A 216 -21.23 -48.46 4.65
C SER A 216 -20.00 -47.58 4.90
N ASP A 217 -19.40 -47.04 3.84
CA ASP A 217 -18.22 -46.16 3.88
C ASP A 217 -18.45 -44.82 4.62
N VAL A 218 -19.69 -44.59 5.05
CA VAL A 218 -20.10 -43.44 5.85
C VAL A 218 -20.89 -43.92 7.05
N ILE A 219 -20.58 -43.38 8.21
CA ILE A 219 -21.18 -43.78 9.48
C ILE A 219 -21.99 -42.62 10.05
N CYS A 220 -23.24 -42.88 10.44
CA CYS A 220 -24.05 -41.92 11.21
C CYS A 220 -23.49 -41.81 12.62
N LYS A 221 -22.76 -40.75 12.92
CA LYS A 221 -22.09 -40.53 14.20
C LYS A 221 -23.07 -40.11 15.29
N HIS A 222 -23.96 -39.17 14.98
CA HIS A 222 -24.90 -38.62 15.95
C HIS A 222 -26.27 -38.33 15.34
N ILE A 223 -27.31 -38.55 16.14
CA ILE A 223 -28.70 -38.22 15.79
C ILE A 223 -29.20 -37.16 16.77
N LEU A 224 -29.59 -36.01 16.24
CA LEU A 224 -30.09 -34.85 16.96
C LEU A 224 -31.63 -34.96 17.05
N THR A 225 -32.14 -35.40 18.19
CA THR A 225 -33.58 -35.53 18.45
C THR A 225 -34.05 -34.50 19.47
N GLY A 226 -35.07 -33.71 19.13
CA GLY A 226 -35.73 -32.83 20.11
C GLY A 226 -36.75 -31.85 19.54
N HIS A 227 -36.67 -31.53 18.25
CA HIS A 227 -37.71 -30.74 17.57
C HIS A 227 -39.06 -31.46 17.59
N SER A 228 -40.15 -30.71 17.70
CA SER A 228 -41.51 -31.30 17.71
C SER A 228 -42.12 -31.45 16.32
N LYS A 229 -41.46 -30.88 15.30
CA LYS A 229 -41.81 -30.96 13.88
C LYS A 229 -40.54 -31.12 13.02
N GLY A 230 -40.72 -31.22 11.71
CA GLY A 230 -39.64 -31.38 10.74
C GLY A 230 -38.55 -30.32 10.84
N VAL A 231 -37.30 -30.71 10.57
CA VAL A 231 -36.13 -29.83 10.55
C VAL A 231 -35.85 -29.44 9.11
N ASN A 232 -35.93 -28.14 8.81
CA ASN A 232 -35.77 -27.62 7.45
C ASN A 232 -34.30 -27.36 7.09
N TRP A 233 -33.51 -26.90 8.07
CA TRP A 233 -32.15 -26.45 7.81
C TRP A 233 -31.25 -26.76 9.00
N ALA A 234 -30.02 -27.17 8.72
CA ALA A 234 -29.00 -27.36 9.74
C ALA A 234 -27.66 -26.85 9.25
N ILE A 235 -26.92 -26.18 10.15
CA ILE A 235 -25.59 -25.62 9.84
C ILE A 235 -24.60 -25.94 10.94
N PHE A 236 -23.33 -26.05 10.56
CA PHE A 236 -22.22 -26.07 11.50
C PHE A 236 -21.79 -24.64 11.87
N ASN A 237 -21.36 -24.46 13.10
CA ASN A 237 -20.58 -23.31 13.49
C ASN A 237 -19.10 -23.53 13.12
N GLU A 238 -18.47 -22.56 12.45
CA GLU A 238 -17.12 -22.71 11.88
C GLU A 238 -16.02 -22.74 12.96
N ASP A 239 -16.26 -22.12 14.11
CA ASP A 239 -15.26 -21.91 15.17
C ASP A 239 -15.45 -22.80 16.41
N ALA A 240 -16.67 -23.25 16.66
CA ALA A 240 -17.01 -24.05 17.84
C ALA A 240 -17.75 -25.32 17.41
N PRO A 241 -17.65 -26.43 18.19
CA PRO A 241 -18.35 -27.67 17.90
C PRO A 241 -19.84 -27.55 18.27
N ILE A 242 -20.52 -26.66 17.57
CA ILE A 242 -21.93 -26.34 17.73
C ILE A 242 -22.62 -26.52 16.39
N VAL A 243 -23.77 -27.17 16.40
CA VAL A 243 -24.70 -27.31 15.29
C VAL A 243 -25.94 -26.48 15.59
N ILE A 244 -26.48 -25.80 14.59
CA ILE A 244 -27.71 -25.01 14.73
C ILE A 244 -28.74 -25.53 13.76
N THR A 245 -29.94 -25.85 14.26
CA THR A 245 -31.05 -26.41 13.48
C THR A 245 -32.26 -25.48 13.50
N ALA A 246 -32.93 -25.34 12.35
CA ALA A 246 -34.18 -24.62 12.18
C ALA A 246 -35.31 -25.58 11.80
N SER A 247 -36.50 -25.36 12.37
CA SER A 247 -37.62 -26.29 12.24
C SER A 247 -38.95 -25.57 12.02
N ASP A 248 -39.92 -26.34 11.52
CA ASP A 248 -41.35 -26.00 11.47
C ASP A 248 -41.99 -25.82 12.85
N ASP A 249 -41.31 -26.24 13.93
CA ASP A 249 -41.75 -25.96 15.30
C ASP A 249 -41.56 -24.48 15.71
N LYS A 250 -41.13 -23.63 14.76
CA LYS A 250 -40.90 -22.18 14.90
C LYS A 250 -39.71 -21.85 15.81
N THR A 251 -38.92 -22.85 16.19
CA THR A 251 -37.74 -22.69 17.04
C THR A 251 -36.47 -22.94 16.26
N ILE A 252 -35.40 -22.29 16.73
CA ILE A 252 -34.04 -22.60 16.31
C ILE A 252 -33.33 -23.19 17.53
N ARG A 253 -32.64 -24.31 17.37
CA ARG A 253 -31.95 -24.98 18.47
C ARG A 253 -30.46 -25.06 18.20
N ALA A 254 -29.68 -24.83 19.25
CA ALA A 254 -28.24 -24.98 19.23
C ALA A 254 -27.83 -26.25 19.98
N TRP A 255 -26.98 -27.06 19.37
CA TRP A 255 -26.53 -28.36 19.85
C TRP A 255 -25.02 -28.35 19.95
N ARG A 256 -24.46 -28.78 21.08
CA ARG A 256 -23.02 -28.99 21.21
C ARG A 256 -22.72 -30.45 20.96
N TYR A 257 -21.70 -30.72 20.16
CA TYR A 257 -21.25 -32.07 19.85
C TYR A 257 -19.79 -32.28 20.26
N THR A 258 -19.44 -33.50 20.60
CA THR A 258 -18.07 -33.97 20.87
C THR A 258 -17.76 -35.13 19.93
N SER A 259 -16.72 -35.91 20.19
CA SER A 259 -16.48 -37.17 19.46
C SER A 259 -17.63 -38.15 19.63
N ASP A 260 -18.17 -38.25 20.85
CA ASP A 260 -19.03 -39.38 21.25
C ASP A 260 -20.44 -38.96 21.65
N THR A 261 -20.63 -37.71 22.09
CA THR A 261 -21.92 -37.24 22.63
C THR A 261 -22.37 -35.93 22.03
N VAL A 262 -23.70 -35.76 21.98
CA VAL A 262 -24.36 -34.54 21.51
C VAL A 262 -25.51 -34.19 22.44
N TRP A 263 -25.59 -32.92 22.81
CA TRP A 263 -26.68 -32.42 23.65
C TRP A 263 -27.13 -31.03 23.25
N GLN A 264 -28.38 -30.73 23.55
CA GLN A 264 -28.98 -29.43 23.29
C GLN A 264 -28.45 -28.39 24.29
N THR A 265 -28.09 -27.20 23.82
CA THR A 265 -27.59 -26.10 24.64
C THR A 265 -28.61 -24.99 24.81
N ASN A 266 -29.15 -24.45 23.71
CA ASN A 266 -30.07 -23.31 23.74
C ASN A 266 -31.25 -23.49 22.76
N ILE A 267 -32.38 -22.86 23.08
CA ILE A 267 -33.57 -22.76 22.23
C ILE A 267 -33.88 -21.28 21.98
N LEU A 268 -33.82 -20.86 20.74
CA LEU A 268 -34.21 -19.54 20.29
C LEU A 268 -35.69 -19.57 19.90
N ARG A 269 -36.50 -18.79 20.62
CA ARG A 269 -37.93 -18.61 20.33
C ARG A 269 -38.17 -17.19 19.86
N GLY A 270 -38.94 -17.03 18.80
CA GLY A 270 -39.35 -15.71 18.35
C GLY A 270 -40.13 -15.70 17.05
N HIS A 271 -39.79 -16.59 16.10
CA HIS A 271 -40.51 -16.69 14.84
C HIS A 271 -41.96 -17.11 15.05
N GLN A 272 -42.87 -16.55 14.23
CA GLN A 272 -44.30 -16.84 14.32
C GLN A 272 -44.73 -17.99 13.40
N ASN A 273 -43.88 -18.34 12.43
CA ASN A 273 -44.10 -19.37 11.43
C ASN A 273 -42.81 -20.19 11.20
N ASN A 274 -42.83 -21.11 10.24
CA ASN A 274 -41.73 -22.02 9.91
C ASN A 274 -40.42 -21.26 9.65
N VAL A 275 -39.32 -21.77 10.20
CA VAL A 275 -37.98 -21.23 9.93
C VAL A 275 -37.38 -22.00 8.76
N CYS A 276 -37.14 -21.31 7.65
CA CYS A 276 -36.78 -21.96 6.38
C CYS A 276 -35.27 -22.17 6.22
N SER A 277 -34.46 -21.17 6.58
CA SER A 277 -33.01 -21.20 6.36
C SER A 277 -32.25 -20.40 7.42
N LEU A 278 -30.99 -20.80 7.64
CA LEU A 278 -30.09 -20.22 8.64
C LEU A 278 -28.70 -20.00 8.04
N ILE A 279 -28.06 -18.90 8.43
CA ILE A 279 -26.62 -18.69 8.21
C ILE A 279 -25.96 -18.08 9.45
N MET A 280 -24.72 -18.47 9.71
CA MET A 280 -23.84 -17.75 10.62
C MET A 280 -23.16 -16.61 9.86
N HIS A 281 -23.09 -15.43 10.45
CA HIS A 281 -22.43 -14.29 9.81
C HIS A 281 -20.94 -14.57 9.57
N PRO A 282 -20.37 -14.17 8.42
CA PRO A 282 -18.95 -14.35 8.15
C PRO A 282 -18.05 -13.50 9.07
N ASN A 283 -16.73 -13.76 9.08
CA ASN A 283 -15.70 -12.94 9.76
C ASN A 283 -15.71 -12.98 11.32
N ASN A 284 -16.01 -14.13 11.92
CA ASN A 284 -16.00 -14.37 13.39
C ASN A 284 -16.95 -13.47 14.19
N ILE A 285 -17.89 -12.81 13.51
CA ILE A 285 -18.93 -12.04 14.19
C ILE A 285 -20.00 -13.00 14.66
N LYS A 286 -20.27 -12.97 15.95
CA LYS A 286 -21.19 -13.86 16.65
C LYS A 286 -22.65 -13.49 16.39
N TYR A 287 -23.04 -13.40 15.12
CA TYR A 287 -24.42 -13.22 14.68
C TYR A 287 -24.92 -14.41 13.88
N LEU A 288 -26.09 -14.90 14.25
CA LEU A 288 -26.86 -15.89 13.51
C LEU A 288 -28.01 -15.16 12.80
N LEU A 289 -28.21 -15.42 11.52
CA LEU A 289 -29.37 -14.93 10.78
C LEU A 289 -30.32 -16.07 10.49
N SER A 290 -31.60 -15.79 10.64
CA SER A 290 -32.67 -16.70 10.28
C SER A 290 -33.71 -16.02 9.41
N VAL A 291 -34.23 -16.79 8.46
CA VAL A 291 -35.32 -16.37 7.59
C VAL A 291 -36.51 -17.30 7.76
N SER A 292 -37.71 -16.73 7.71
CA SER A 292 -38.94 -17.45 8.00
C SER A 292 -40.09 -17.02 7.09
N GLU A 293 -41.09 -17.90 7.02
CA GLU A 293 -42.39 -17.63 6.41
C GLU A 293 -43.21 -16.58 7.16
N ASP A 294 -42.74 -16.08 8.32
CA ASP A 294 -43.36 -14.97 9.05
C ASP A 294 -43.01 -13.58 8.50
N HIS A 295 -42.53 -13.51 7.25
CA HIS A 295 -42.09 -12.29 6.58
C HIS A 295 -40.89 -11.59 7.24
N SER A 296 -40.16 -12.29 8.12
CA SER A 296 -39.06 -11.71 8.88
C SER A 296 -37.70 -12.33 8.57
N ILE A 297 -36.70 -11.46 8.55
CA ILE A 297 -35.28 -11.80 8.71
C ILE A 297 -34.90 -11.40 10.13
N ARG A 298 -34.44 -12.34 10.94
CA ARG A 298 -34.01 -12.08 12.32
C ARG A 298 -32.51 -12.24 12.48
N VAL A 299 -31.94 -11.40 13.31
CA VAL A 299 -30.52 -11.44 13.70
C VAL A 299 -30.46 -11.76 15.19
N TRP A 300 -29.79 -12.85 15.52
CA TRP A 300 -29.58 -13.36 16.87
C TRP A 300 -28.11 -13.20 17.24
N ASP A 301 -27.82 -12.79 18.47
CA ASP A 301 -26.46 -12.83 19.02
C ASP A 301 -26.15 -14.28 19.41
N SER A 302 -25.13 -14.90 18.81
CA SER A 302 -24.74 -16.29 19.09
C SER A 302 -23.91 -16.43 20.37
N SER A 303 -23.48 -15.32 20.98
CA SER A 303 -22.85 -15.33 22.31
C SER A 303 -23.90 -15.44 23.40
N LYS A 304 -24.94 -14.62 23.29
CA LYS A 304 -26.02 -14.50 24.29
C LYS A 304 -27.24 -15.35 23.96
N TRP A 305 -27.33 -15.85 22.73
CA TRP A 305 -28.48 -16.57 22.19
C TRP A 305 -29.78 -15.76 22.35
N SER A 306 -29.73 -14.47 22.02
CA SER A 306 -30.87 -13.56 22.15
C SER A 306 -31.17 -12.79 20.86
N LEU A 307 -32.45 -12.45 20.67
CA LEU A 307 -32.90 -11.70 19.49
C LEU A 307 -32.37 -10.26 19.55
N THR A 308 -31.64 -9.85 18.51
CA THR A 308 -31.07 -8.50 18.41
C THR A 308 -31.92 -7.62 17.49
N HIS A 309 -32.20 -8.09 16.28
CA HIS A 309 -32.95 -7.33 15.29
C HIS A 309 -33.96 -8.20 14.54
N THR A 310 -35.09 -7.60 14.19
CA THR A 310 -36.11 -8.17 13.31
C THR A 310 -36.31 -7.21 12.16
N PHE A 311 -36.12 -7.69 10.94
CA PHE A 311 -36.45 -6.98 9.71
C PHE A 311 -37.69 -7.61 9.12
N LEU A 312 -38.75 -6.82 8.95
CA LEU A 312 -40.01 -7.24 8.33
C LEU A 312 -40.09 -6.67 6.91
N MET A 313 -40.54 -7.47 5.96
CA MET A 313 -40.98 -6.99 4.65
C MET A 313 -42.47 -7.31 4.47
N ASP A 314 -43.26 -6.28 4.19
CA ASP A 314 -44.69 -6.47 3.94
C ASP A 314 -44.90 -7.29 2.65
N ASN A 315 -45.77 -8.31 2.72
CA ASN A 315 -46.25 -9.18 1.64
C ASN A 315 -45.33 -10.30 1.11
N ASP A 316 -44.07 -10.40 1.52
CA ASP A 316 -43.12 -11.39 0.96
C ASP A 316 -42.57 -12.35 2.02
N ARG A 317 -42.70 -13.67 1.82
CA ARG A 317 -42.05 -14.67 2.70
C ARG A 317 -40.62 -14.91 2.27
N PHE A 318 -39.73 -15.17 3.22
CA PHE A 318 -38.33 -15.50 2.93
C PHE A 318 -38.10 -17.01 2.99
N TRP A 319 -37.44 -17.54 1.96
CA TRP A 319 -37.21 -18.98 1.79
C TRP A 319 -35.76 -19.38 2.04
N ILE A 320 -34.82 -18.58 1.55
CA ILE A 320 -33.40 -18.91 1.53
C ILE A 320 -32.57 -17.69 1.89
N VAL A 321 -31.46 -17.91 2.58
CA VAL A 321 -30.46 -16.88 2.85
C VAL A 321 -29.08 -17.44 2.56
N SER A 322 -28.21 -16.62 1.97
CA SER A 322 -26.87 -17.02 1.56
C SER A 322 -25.85 -15.96 1.94
N LYS A 323 -24.61 -16.41 2.16
CA LYS A 323 -23.47 -15.57 2.51
C LYS A 323 -22.28 -15.83 1.58
N PRO A 324 -21.50 -14.80 1.24
CA PRO A 324 -20.13 -14.97 0.77
C PRO A 324 -19.21 -15.30 1.96
N ARG A 325 -18.06 -15.91 1.67
CA ARG A 325 -17.09 -16.33 2.71
C ARG A 325 -16.42 -15.15 3.42
N SER A 326 -16.10 -14.08 2.69
CA SER A 326 -15.20 -13.02 3.15
C SER A 326 -15.86 -11.66 3.39
N SER A 327 -17.10 -11.45 2.95
CA SER A 327 -17.72 -10.12 2.96
C SER A 327 -19.02 -10.06 3.76
N ASN A 328 -19.35 -8.88 4.30
CA ASN A 328 -20.62 -8.61 5.00
C ASN A 328 -21.82 -8.44 4.05
N TYR A 329 -21.76 -8.97 2.83
CA TYR A 329 -22.96 -9.02 1.99
C TYR A 329 -23.78 -10.24 2.38
N ILE A 330 -25.09 -10.10 2.40
CA ILE A 330 -26.03 -11.20 2.65
C ILE A 330 -27.11 -11.08 1.60
N ALA A 331 -27.46 -12.20 0.99
CA ALA A 331 -28.58 -12.29 0.06
C ALA A 331 -29.71 -13.08 0.72
N ALA A 332 -30.94 -12.58 0.62
CA ALA A 332 -32.14 -13.29 1.05
C ALA A 332 -33.14 -13.37 -0.11
N GLY A 333 -33.60 -14.57 -0.40
CA GLY A 333 -34.59 -14.87 -1.44
C GLY A 333 -35.99 -14.90 -0.86
N HIS A 334 -36.93 -14.29 -1.57
CA HIS A 334 -38.33 -14.19 -1.16
C HIS A 334 -39.29 -14.54 -2.32
N ASP A 335 -40.59 -14.54 -2.02
CA ASP A 335 -41.67 -14.87 -2.98
C ASP A 335 -41.62 -14.05 -4.28
N SER A 336 -41.23 -12.79 -4.19
CA SER A 336 -41.20 -11.86 -5.33
C SER A 336 -39.79 -11.48 -5.83
N GLY A 337 -38.74 -12.25 -5.51
CA GLY A 337 -37.36 -11.94 -5.94
C GLY A 337 -36.31 -12.14 -4.86
N PHE A 338 -35.25 -11.32 -4.87
CA PHE A 338 -34.23 -11.35 -3.82
C PHE A 338 -33.78 -9.94 -3.39
N ILE A 339 -33.19 -9.88 -2.21
CA ILE A 339 -32.54 -8.70 -1.67
C ILE A 339 -31.10 -9.00 -1.28
N VAL A 340 -30.17 -8.12 -1.65
CA VAL A 340 -28.78 -8.14 -1.19
C VAL A 340 -28.55 -6.94 -0.29
N PHE A 341 -28.08 -7.19 0.93
CA PHE A 341 -27.89 -6.15 1.94
C PHE A 341 -26.63 -6.38 2.79
N LYS A 342 -26.22 -5.34 3.51
CA LYS A 342 -25.21 -5.43 4.58
C LYS A 342 -25.82 -5.20 5.95
N LEU A 343 -25.30 -5.85 6.98
CA LEU A 343 -25.73 -5.58 8.37
C LEU A 343 -25.16 -4.26 8.89
N PHE A 344 -23.86 -4.06 8.74
CA PHE A 344 -23.13 -2.88 9.23
C PHE A 344 -22.23 -2.26 8.14
N ARG A 345 -21.66 -1.08 8.42
CA ARG A 345 -20.71 -0.43 7.51
C ARG A 345 -19.29 -0.88 7.85
N GLU A 346 -18.63 -1.56 6.92
CA GLU A 346 -17.20 -1.91 7.00
C GLU A 346 -16.34 -0.68 6.64
N ARG A 347 -16.39 0.37 7.46
CA ARG A 347 -15.42 1.48 7.38
C ARG A 347 -14.40 1.23 8.49
N PRO A 348 -13.10 1.09 8.17
CA PRO A 348 -12.09 1.03 9.21
C PRO A 348 -12.11 2.35 9.97
N ILE A 349 -12.21 2.25 11.29
CA ILE A 349 -12.13 3.39 12.20
C ILE A 349 -10.69 3.42 12.66
N VAL A 350 -9.98 4.45 12.27
CA VAL A 350 -8.53 4.49 12.36
C VAL A 350 -8.06 5.91 12.65
N THR A 351 -6.98 6.02 13.42
CA THR A 351 -6.20 7.23 13.62
C THR A 351 -4.73 6.84 13.66
N ILE A 352 -3.86 7.61 13.00
CA ILE A 352 -2.40 7.44 13.06
C ILE A 352 -1.83 8.48 14.01
N VAL A 353 -0.83 8.09 14.79
CA VAL A 353 -0.04 8.96 15.64
C VAL A 353 1.42 8.57 15.50
N GLY A 354 2.24 9.46 14.93
CA GLY A 354 3.60 9.08 14.56
C GLY A 354 3.55 7.87 13.61
N ASP A 355 4.20 6.78 14.00
CA ASP A 355 4.21 5.50 13.28
C ASP A 355 3.25 4.46 13.85
N ASP A 356 2.54 4.78 14.93
CA ASP A 356 1.56 3.90 15.54
C ASP A 356 0.16 4.08 14.94
N LEU A 357 -0.41 2.96 14.53
CA LEU A 357 -1.77 2.83 14.03
C LEU A 357 -2.71 2.43 15.15
N TYR A 358 -3.67 3.28 15.49
CA TYR A 358 -4.79 2.90 16.34
C TYR A 358 -6.01 2.64 15.46
N TYR A 359 -6.58 1.45 15.55
CA TYR A 359 -7.81 1.14 14.82
C TYR A 359 -8.73 0.23 15.62
N VAL A 360 -10.02 0.31 15.31
CA VAL A 360 -11.05 -0.51 15.95
C VAL A 360 -11.45 -1.65 15.01
N TRP A 361 -11.37 -2.88 15.50
CA TRP A 361 -11.86 -4.06 14.80
C TRP A 361 -12.49 -5.04 15.79
N ASN A 362 -13.67 -5.58 15.45
CA ASN A 362 -14.41 -6.54 16.29
C ASN A 362 -14.53 -6.13 17.77
N ASP A 363 -14.85 -4.88 18.04
CA ASP A 363 -14.93 -4.34 19.39
C ASP A 363 -13.61 -4.54 20.16
N VAL A 364 -12.47 -4.31 19.52
CA VAL A 364 -11.15 -4.25 20.15
C VAL A 364 -10.37 -3.10 19.52
N ILE A 365 -9.72 -2.29 20.37
CA ILE A 365 -8.79 -1.26 19.92
C ILE A 365 -7.41 -1.89 19.86
N TYR A 366 -6.87 -1.96 18.66
CA TYR A 366 -5.53 -2.45 18.41
C TYR A 366 -4.57 -1.28 18.22
N ILE A 367 -3.32 -1.49 18.63
CA ILE A 367 -2.19 -0.66 18.24
C ILE A 367 -1.22 -1.53 17.44
N GLN A 368 -0.67 -0.97 16.38
CA GLN A 368 0.38 -1.62 15.62
C GLN A 368 1.24 -0.55 14.95
N ASN A 369 2.55 -0.75 14.90
CA ASN A 369 3.40 0.08 14.06
C ASN A 369 3.03 -0.12 12.58
N VAL A 370 2.69 0.98 11.89
CA VAL A 370 2.21 0.98 10.50
C VAL A 370 3.25 0.36 9.58
N ASP A 371 4.53 0.71 9.78
CA ASP A 371 5.61 0.22 8.95
C ASP A 371 5.80 -1.28 9.13
N LYS A 372 5.81 -1.77 10.38
CA LYS A 372 5.85 -3.21 10.65
C LYS A 372 4.68 -3.95 9.99
N GLU A 373 3.46 -3.45 10.12
CA GLU A 373 2.28 -4.09 9.52
C GLU A 373 2.37 -4.18 7.99
N CYS A 374 2.87 -3.12 7.34
CA CYS A 374 3.05 -3.13 5.89
C CYS A 374 4.17 -4.09 5.45
N SER A 375 5.29 -4.11 6.19
CA SER A 375 6.40 -5.05 5.92
C SER A 375 5.97 -6.50 6.10
N ASP A 376 5.21 -6.80 7.16
CA ASP A 376 4.65 -8.13 7.41
C ASP A 376 3.77 -8.58 6.22
N TYR A 377 2.94 -7.68 5.69
CA TYR A 377 2.13 -7.95 4.50
C TYR A 377 2.96 -8.17 3.23
N GLU A 378 4.00 -7.37 3.00
CA GLU A 378 4.92 -7.56 1.86
C GLU A 378 5.67 -8.89 1.96
N ASN A 379 6.04 -9.31 3.17
CA ASN A 379 6.67 -10.61 3.42
C ASN A 379 5.69 -11.77 3.21
N GLU A 380 4.41 -11.62 3.58
CA GLU A 380 3.36 -12.60 3.26
C GLU A 380 3.14 -12.72 1.74
N LEU A 381 3.23 -11.63 0.99
CA LEU A 381 3.13 -11.64 -0.48
C LEU A 381 4.37 -12.25 -1.16
N LYS A 382 5.55 -12.12 -0.54
CA LYS A 382 6.82 -12.68 -1.02
C LYS A 382 7.04 -14.14 -0.62
N LEU A 383 6.01 -14.84 -0.11
CA LEU A 383 6.12 -16.26 0.16
C LEU A 383 6.61 -16.99 -1.09
N PRO A 384 7.62 -17.88 -0.98
CA PRO A 384 8.14 -18.65 -2.11
C PRO A 384 7.00 -19.43 -2.77
N GLU A 385 7.03 -19.55 -4.09
CA GLU A 385 6.13 -20.42 -4.87
C GLU A 385 6.11 -21.88 -4.37
N ASP A 386 7.04 -22.25 -3.48
CA ASP A 386 7.24 -23.57 -2.88
C ASP A 386 6.31 -23.92 -1.71
N VAL A 387 5.50 -22.97 -1.19
CA VAL A 387 4.44 -23.26 -0.20
C VAL A 387 3.07 -23.17 -0.84
N LYS A 388 2.89 -23.85 -1.98
CA LYS A 388 1.58 -24.40 -2.33
C LYS A 388 1.26 -25.51 -1.31
N PRO A 389 0.00 -25.70 -0.89
CA PRO A 389 -0.37 -26.93 -0.19
C PRO A 389 0.11 -28.10 -1.05
N ALA A 390 0.86 -29.04 -0.43
CA ALA A 390 1.15 -30.32 -1.06
C ALA A 390 -0.15 -30.85 -1.68
N TYR A 391 -0.08 -31.31 -2.93
CA TYR A 391 -1.19 -31.58 -3.87
C TYR A 391 -1.55 -30.44 -4.84
N ALA A 392 -0.53 -29.98 -5.57
CA ALA A 392 -0.67 -29.74 -7.00
C ALA A 392 0.42 -30.52 -7.72
N ASP A 393 0.35 -31.86 -7.59
CA ASP A 393 1.24 -32.71 -8.37
C ASP A 393 0.89 -32.58 -9.86
N LYS A 394 1.94 -32.25 -10.59
CA LYS A 394 2.00 -32.12 -12.04
C LYS A 394 1.79 -33.48 -12.68
N SER A 395 0.55 -33.93 -12.82
CA SER A 395 0.18 -34.94 -13.82
C SER A 395 -1.30 -34.83 -14.17
N GLY A 396 -1.56 -34.36 -15.39
CA GLY A 396 -2.90 -34.04 -15.89
C GLY A 396 -2.77 -32.94 -16.95
N THR A 397 -2.47 -33.36 -18.16
CA THR A 397 -2.15 -32.58 -19.37
C THR A 397 -2.90 -31.25 -19.48
N HIS A 398 -2.17 -30.14 -19.39
CA HIS A 398 -2.13 -29.05 -20.37
C HIS A 398 -0.91 -28.17 -20.03
N ARG A 399 0.21 -28.37 -20.74
CA ARG A 399 1.20 -27.29 -20.88
C ARG A 399 0.59 -26.24 -21.82
N PRO A 400 0.79 -24.94 -21.56
CA PRO A 400 0.62 -23.95 -22.61
C PRO A 400 1.65 -24.28 -23.70
N ILE A 401 1.19 -24.43 -24.93
CA ILE A 401 2.08 -24.59 -26.09
C ILE A 401 2.85 -23.29 -26.21
N VAL A 402 4.15 -23.34 -25.89
CA VAL A 402 5.13 -22.37 -26.35
C VAL A 402 5.52 -22.83 -27.74
N ASP A 403 5.38 -21.92 -28.71
CA ASP A 403 5.81 -22.11 -30.08
C ASP A 403 7.26 -22.63 -30.13
N ALA A 404 7.43 -23.80 -30.74
CA ALA A 404 8.70 -24.27 -31.24
C ALA A 404 8.58 -24.29 -32.77
N SER A 405 8.94 -23.17 -33.39
CA SER A 405 9.35 -23.15 -34.79
C SER A 405 10.77 -23.68 -34.87
N ASP A 406 10.91 -24.94 -35.28
CA ASP A 406 11.98 -25.44 -36.15
C ASP A 406 11.91 -26.97 -36.18
N LEU A 407 11.34 -27.53 -37.25
CA LEU A 407 11.86 -28.68 -38.01
C LEU A 407 10.84 -29.12 -39.08
N HIS A 408 11.17 -28.71 -40.29
CA HIS A 408 10.92 -29.25 -41.62
C HIS A 408 10.12 -30.55 -41.82
N ASP A 409 9.26 -30.44 -42.84
CA ASP A 409 9.02 -31.37 -43.95
C ASP A 409 8.17 -32.64 -43.70
N ASP A 410 6.98 -32.60 -44.31
CA ASP A 410 6.57 -33.48 -45.42
C ASP A 410 5.14 -34.07 -45.33
N ILE A 411 4.33 -33.59 -46.29
CA ILE A 411 3.38 -34.32 -47.13
C ILE A 411 1.94 -34.56 -46.58
N THR A 412 1.06 -33.76 -47.19
CA THR A 412 -0.40 -33.81 -47.42
C THR A 412 -0.91 -35.12 -48.07
N PRO A 413 -2.19 -35.28 -48.53
CA PRO A 413 -3.45 -34.54 -48.32
C PRO A 413 -4.68 -35.46 -48.05
N ASP A 414 -5.82 -34.84 -47.74
CA ASP A 414 -7.20 -35.16 -48.20
C ASP A 414 -8.19 -34.91 -47.05
N GLY A 415 -9.16 -34.01 -47.13
CA GLY A 415 -9.59 -33.13 -48.20
C GLY A 415 -10.80 -32.32 -47.72
N SER A 416 -10.91 -31.11 -48.27
CA SER A 416 -12.13 -30.29 -48.38
C SER A 416 -12.79 -29.72 -47.11
N PHE A 417 -12.30 -28.54 -46.70
CA PHE A 417 -12.99 -27.23 -46.78
C PHE A 417 -14.23 -27.17 -47.71
N PRO A 418 -15.18 -26.20 -47.60
CA PRO A 418 -14.84 -24.79 -47.34
C PRO A 418 -15.87 -23.87 -46.65
N ASN A 419 -15.33 -22.75 -46.15
CA ASN A 419 -15.81 -21.36 -46.27
C ASN A 419 -17.20 -20.98 -45.70
N SER A 420 -17.41 -19.79 -45.15
CA SER A 420 -16.76 -18.51 -45.46
C SER A 420 -17.11 -17.45 -44.42
N ASN A 421 -16.11 -16.61 -44.16
CA ASN A 421 -16.16 -15.14 -44.15
C ASN A 421 -16.95 -14.43 -43.06
N TYR A 422 -16.22 -13.73 -42.19
CA TYR A 422 -15.88 -12.29 -42.31
C TYR A 422 -14.76 -12.05 -41.25
N HIS A 423 -13.46 -11.89 -41.55
CA HIS A 423 -12.77 -10.70 -42.13
C HIS A 423 -13.51 -9.40 -41.83
N SER A 424 -12.94 -8.32 -41.31
CA SER A 424 -11.57 -7.80 -41.19
C SER A 424 -11.78 -6.40 -40.57
N LEU A 425 -10.92 -5.85 -39.72
CA LEU A 425 -9.67 -5.15 -40.05
C LEU A 425 -9.06 -4.76 -38.68
N ASP A 426 -7.87 -5.22 -38.31
CA ASP A 426 -6.53 -4.76 -38.73
C ASP A 426 -6.21 -3.35 -38.21
N ASN A 427 -5.35 -3.24 -37.19
CA ASN A 427 -3.89 -3.00 -37.27
C ASN A 427 -3.63 -1.49 -37.09
N SER A 428 -2.60 -0.99 -36.39
CA SER A 428 -1.29 -1.54 -36.08
C SER A 428 -0.60 -0.73 -34.96
N ASP A 429 0.45 -1.35 -34.41
CA ASP A 429 1.71 -0.75 -33.97
C ASP A 429 1.90 -0.16 -32.57
N MET A 430 2.88 -0.81 -31.90
CA MET A 430 3.95 -0.29 -31.03
C MET A 430 3.93 -0.77 -29.57
N ALA A 431 4.90 -1.63 -29.31
CA ALA A 431 5.41 -2.15 -28.05
C ALA A 431 5.37 -1.17 -26.88
N VAL A 432 4.90 -1.62 -25.70
CA VAL A 432 5.47 -1.33 -24.37
C VAL A 432 4.99 -2.41 -23.39
N ASP A 433 5.93 -2.90 -22.58
CA ASP A 433 5.71 -3.72 -21.37
C ASP A 433 4.54 -3.25 -20.49
N THR A 434 3.63 -4.16 -20.12
CA THR A 434 2.75 -3.96 -18.96
C THR A 434 2.63 -5.23 -18.14
N PRO A 435 3.03 -5.23 -16.85
CA PRO A 435 2.58 -6.23 -15.90
C PRO A 435 1.31 -5.67 -15.22
N THR A 436 0.13 -5.98 -15.76
CA THR A 436 -1.13 -5.66 -15.10
C THR A 436 -1.97 -6.92 -14.98
N ASP A 437 -1.77 -7.69 -13.90
CA ASP A 437 -2.81 -8.59 -13.35
C ASP A 437 -2.54 -9.07 -11.91
N ASN A 438 -1.69 -8.38 -11.13
CA ASN A 438 -1.37 -8.78 -9.75
C ASN A 438 -2.18 -8.05 -8.64
N LEU A 439 -3.31 -7.39 -8.97
CA LEU A 439 -4.15 -6.69 -7.98
C LEU A 439 -5.43 -7.47 -7.60
N ALA A 440 -5.43 -8.79 -7.76
CA ALA A 440 -6.44 -9.65 -7.15
C ALA A 440 -6.12 -9.78 -5.66
N PHE A 441 -6.73 -8.95 -4.82
CA PHE A 441 -6.61 -9.05 -3.36
C PHE A 441 -7.19 -10.39 -2.88
N PRO A 442 -6.37 -11.39 -2.45
CA PRO A 442 -6.93 -12.55 -1.79
C PRO A 442 -7.47 -12.08 -0.43
N SER A 443 -8.72 -12.41 -0.12
CA SER A 443 -9.31 -12.11 1.18
C SER A 443 -8.68 -13.01 2.25
N PRO A 444 -7.88 -12.49 3.20
CA PRO A 444 -7.20 -13.31 4.18
C PRO A 444 -8.12 -13.59 5.38
N SER A 445 -8.08 -14.84 5.84
CA SER A 445 -8.66 -15.34 7.09
C SER A 445 -8.20 -14.53 8.29
N GLY A 446 -9.05 -14.42 9.32
CA GLY A 446 -8.84 -13.60 10.53
C GLY A 446 -7.67 -13.98 11.46
N ASP A 447 -6.69 -14.77 10.99
CA ASP A 447 -5.54 -15.21 11.79
C ASP A 447 -4.46 -14.13 11.96
N TYR A 448 -4.39 -13.13 11.08
CA TYR A 448 -3.38 -12.05 11.16
C TYR A 448 -3.58 -11.08 12.33
N CYS A 449 -4.75 -11.09 12.98
CA CYS A 449 -5.01 -10.22 14.13
C CYS A 449 -4.37 -10.72 15.43
N LYS A 450 -3.83 -11.95 15.45
CA LYS A 450 -3.14 -12.54 16.62
C LYS A 450 -1.78 -11.89 16.91
N SER A 451 -1.12 -11.31 15.91
CA SER A 451 0.20 -10.66 16.05
C SER A 451 0.13 -9.21 16.57
N ARG A 452 -1.07 -8.65 16.69
CA ARG A 452 -1.30 -7.23 16.96
C ARG A 452 -1.50 -6.99 18.45
N SER A 453 -0.95 -5.91 18.98
CA SER A 453 -1.10 -5.60 20.40
C SER A 453 -2.47 -4.98 20.68
N VAL A 454 -3.16 -5.54 21.66
CA VAL A 454 -4.47 -5.07 22.09
C VAL A 454 -4.28 -3.93 23.08
N VAL A 455 -4.78 -2.74 22.76
CA VAL A 455 -4.78 -1.58 23.66
C VAL A 455 -5.88 -1.73 24.69
N ALA A 456 -7.08 -2.08 24.21
CA ALA A 456 -8.27 -2.24 25.01
C ALA A 456 -9.24 -3.19 24.32
N TYR A 457 -9.82 -4.10 25.09
CA TYR A 457 -10.95 -4.90 24.65
C TYR A 457 -12.23 -4.07 24.83
N VAL A 458 -12.98 -3.84 23.76
CA VAL A 458 -14.34 -3.25 23.80
C VAL A 458 -15.39 -4.35 24.12
N MET A 459 -14.97 -5.62 24.22
CA MET A 459 -15.72 -6.78 24.74
C MET A 459 -14.82 -7.66 25.65
N GLY A 460 -15.23 -7.89 26.91
CA GLY A 460 -14.44 -8.37 28.07
C GLY A 460 -13.59 -9.65 27.93
N SER A 461 -12.71 -10.01 28.87
CA SER A 461 -12.54 -9.73 30.31
C SER A 461 -11.04 -9.73 30.66
N ALA A 462 -10.50 -8.94 31.59
CA ALA A 462 -10.83 -8.90 33.02
C ALA A 462 -11.31 -7.52 33.50
N ASP A 463 -12.19 -7.56 34.50
CA ASP A 463 -12.80 -6.43 35.21
C ASP A 463 -13.96 -5.70 34.54
N ILE A 464 -15.17 -6.19 34.87
CA ILE A 464 -16.43 -5.45 35.14
C ILE A 464 -17.15 -4.83 33.94
N GLU A 465 -18.32 -5.38 33.58
CA GLU A 465 -19.40 -4.87 32.69
C GLU A 465 -19.03 -4.49 31.23
N SER A 466 -19.86 -4.97 30.29
CA SER A 466 -19.72 -4.65 28.86
C SER A 466 -19.75 -3.14 28.61
N LEU A 467 -19.07 -2.61 27.60
CA LEU A 467 -19.14 -1.17 27.27
C LEU A 467 -20.59 -0.71 27.01
N SER A 468 -21.44 -1.59 26.46
CA SER A 468 -22.88 -1.35 26.36
C SER A 468 -23.58 -1.28 27.72
N GLU A 469 -23.17 -2.08 28.71
CA GLU A 469 -23.67 -2.01 30.09
C GLU A 469 -23.06 -0.86 30.85
N ARG A 470 -21.76 -0.55 30.75
CA ARG A 470 -21.17 0.67 31.32
C ARG A 470 -21.78 1.93 30.70
N PHE A 471 -22.02 1.94 29.39
CA PHE A 471 -22.73 3.01 28.67
C PHE A 471 -24.19 3.10 29.11
N LEU A 472 -24.93 1.98 29.16
CA LEU A 472 -26.33 1.98 29.57
C LEU A 472 -26.51 2.23 31.07
N ASN A 473 -25.64 1.72 31.94
CA ASN A 473 -25.68 1.89 33.39
C ASN A 473 -25.30 3.33 33.79
N ASN A 474 -24.32 3.95 33.10
CA ASN A 474 -23.99 5.36 33.33
C ASN A 474 -24.98 6.34 32.68
N LEU A 475 -25.62 5.96 31.56
CA LEU A 475 -26.62 6.81 30.88
C LEU A 475 -28.02 6.69 31.51
N LEU A 476 -28.39 5.51 32.04
CA LEU A 476 -29.67 5.21 32.63
C LEU A 476 -29.48 4.91 34.11
N GLY A 477 -29.42 5.94 34.96
CA GLY A 477 -29.70 5.73 36.38
C GLY A 477 -31.05 5.02 36.52
N ASN A 478 -31.02 3.75 36.95
CA ASN A 478 -32.16 2.87 37.26
C ASN A 478 -33.50 3.23 36.59
N SER A 479 -33.67 3.03 35.27
CA SER A 479 -35.00 2.71 34.70
C SER A 479 -34.98 2.36 33.21
N LYS A 480 -35.69 1.25 32.90
CA LYS A 480 -36.21 0.74 31.61
C LYS A 480 -35.21 0.39 30.49
N SER A 481 -35.32 -0.87 30.07
CA SER A 481 -34.56 -1.56 29.02
C SER A 481 -34.71 -0.94 27.64
N ILE A 482 -33.68 -0.24 27.18
CA ILE A 482 -33.46 0.05 25.75
C ILE A 482 -32.75 -1.16 25.14
N PRO A 483 -33.11 -1.62 23.92
CA PRO A 483 -32.40 -2.73 23.28
C PRO A 483 -30.92 -2.38 23.11
N LYS A 484 -30.05 -3.23 23.67
CA LYS A 484 -28.58 -3.23 23.56
C LYS A 484 -28.15 -3.43 22.10
N SER A 485 -28.39 -2.44 21.23
CA SER A 485 -27.82 -2.43 19.88
C SER A 485 -26.31 -2.25 19.99
N ALA A 486 -25.51 -3.07 19.30
CA ALA A 486 -24.07 -2.88 19.21
C ALA A 486 -23.76 -1.44 18.75
N ILE A 487 -23.31 -0.60 19.68
CA ILE A 487 -22.95 0.79 19.42
C ILE A 487 -21.55 0.77 18.80
N ILE A 488 -21.49 0.68 17.48
CA ILE A 488 -20.21 0.71 16.77
C ILE A 488 -19.70 2.17 16.77
N PRO A 489 -18.46 2.44 17.21
CA PRO A 489 -17.88 3.78 17.14
C PRO A 489 -17.87 4.25 15.69
N LYS A 490 -18.03 5.55 15.46
CA LYS A 490 -18.05 6.12 14.11
C LYS A 490 -16.73 6.82 13.77
N VAL A 491 -16.11 7.41 14.78
CA VAL A 491 -14.86 8.15 14.68
C VAL A 491 -14.02 7.87 15.92
N LEU A 492 -12.71 7.72 15.70
CA LEU A 492 -11.69 7.62 16.73
C LEU A 492 -10.75 8.81 16.53
N HIS A 493 -10.55 9.60 17.57
CA HIS A 493 -9.59 10.70 17.60
C HIS A 493 -8.57 10.46 18.69
N TYR A 494 -7.28 10.62 18.36
CA TYR A 494 -6.21 10.65 19.35
C TYR A 494 -5.88 12.09 19.71
N ASN A 495 -5.50 12.35 20.97
CA ASN A 495 -5.04 13.67 21.38
C ASN A 495 -3.59 13.93 20.92
N ILE A 496 -3.44 14.52 19.73
CA ILE A 496 -2.13 14.84 19.12
C ILE A 496 -1.29 15.79 20.00
N TYR A 497 -1.90 16.53 20.93
CA TYR A 497 -1.20 17.50 21.77
C TYR A 497 -0.57 16.88 23.02
N ASN A 498 -1.04 15.71 23.47
CA ASN A 498 -0.61 15.09 24.72
C ASN A 498 0.32 13.90 24.44
N THR A 499 1.61 14.07 24.70
CA THR A 499 2.63 13.02 24.55
C THR A 499 2.80 12.17 25.80
N GLU A 500 2.27 12.60 26.95
CA GLU A 500 2.45 11.93 28.26
C GLU A 500 1.38 10.86 28.53
N ARG A 501 0.16 11.07 28.01
CA ARG A 501 -0.98 10.17 28.23
C ARG A 501 -1.64 9.81 26.91
N VAL A 502 -1.93 8.53 26.72
CA VAL A 502 -2.74 8.08 25.58
C VAL A 502 -4.20 8.40 25.89
N CYS A 503 -4.68 9.51 25.33
CA CYS A 503 -6.06 9.96 25.39
C CYS A 503 -6.75 9.70 24.04
N LEU A 504 -7.74 8.82 24.05
CA LEU A 504 -8.55 8.47 22.88
C LEU A 504 -9.97 8.98 23.07
N LEU A 505 -10.56 9.54 22.02
CA LEU A 505 -11.93 9.99 21.97
C LEU A 505 -12.69 9.16 20.93
N LEU A 506 -13.70 8.43 21.39
CA LEU A 506 -14.59 7.62 20.58
C LEU A 506 -15.93 8.33 20.44
N VAL A 507 -16.33 8.66 19.22
CA VAL A 507 -17.66 9.25 18.97
C VAL A 507 -18.61 8.18 18.47
N TYR A 508 -19.68 7.95 19.22
CA TYR A 508 -20.77 7.05 18.90
C TYR A 508 -21.96 7.81 18.32
N SER A 509 -22.52 7.31 17.23
CA SER A 509 -23.68 7.93 16.61
C SER A 509 -24.63 6.86 16.10
N ASN A 510 -25.73 6.67 16.82
CA ASN A 510 -26.87 5.88 16.39
C ASN A 510 -28.00 6.79 15.88
N LYS A 511 -29.06 6.22 15.30
CA LYS A 511 -30.23 7.00 14.84
C LYS A 511 -30.97 7.67 15.99
N THR A 512 -30.96 7.06 17.18
CA THR A 512 -31.70 7.51 18.38
C THR A 512 -30.83 8.20 19.43
N HIS A 513 -29.57 7.77 19.59
CA HIS A 513 -28.65 8.33 20.59
C HIS A 513 -27.30 8.68 19.96
N LYS A 514 -26.79 9.88 20.28
CA LYS A 514 -25.43 10.33 19.93
C LYS A 514 -24.68 10.65 21.21
N SER A 515 -23.49 10.11 21.32
CA SER A 515 -22.67 10.18 22.52
C SER A 515 -21.20 10.08 22.15
N PHE A 516 -20.33 10.45 23.06
CA PHE A 516 -18.90 10.24 22.92
C PHE A 516 -18.33 9.72 24.23
N GLU A 517 -17.23 8.99 24.11
CA GLU A 517 -16.50 8.40 25.22
C GLU A 517 -15.05 8.82 25.13
N ILE A 518 -14.51 9.26 26.26
CA ILE A 518 -13.09 9.59 26.41
C ILE A 518 -12.45 8.45 27.18
N LEU A 519 -11.49 7.79 26.54
CA LEU A 519 -10.65 6.75 27.10
C LEU A 519 -9.29 7.34 27.44
N ILE A 520 -8.91 7.29 28.71
CA ILE A 520 -7.61 7.77 29.18
C ILE A 520 -6.85 6.57 29.71
N LYS A 521 -5.72 6.27 29.08
CA LYS A 521 -4.78 5.24 29.53
C LYS A 521 -3.64 5.94 30.28
N THR A 522 -3.64 5.81 31.61
CA THR A 522 -2.57 6.35 32.46
C THR A 522 -1.63 5.22 32.89
N PRO A 523 -0.31 5.38 32.78
CA PRO A 523 0.64 4.42 33.35
C PRO A 523 0.49 4.40 34.88
N ILE A 524 0.48 3.21 35.47
CA ILE A 524 0.53 3.07 36.94
C ILE A 524 1.99 3.27 37.35
N ILE A 525 2.23 4.22 38.25
CA ILE A 525 3.58 4.53 38.72
C ILE A 525 4.15 3.28 39.42
N GLY A 526 5.25 2.74 38.88
CA GLY A 526 5.96 1.59 39.45
C GLY A 526 5.59 0.21 38.90
N THR A 527 4.69 0.10 37.91
CA THR A 527 4.40 -1.15 37.18
C THR A 527 4.31 -0.93 35.67
N LEU A 528 4.44 -1.99 34.87
CA LEU A 528 4.14 -1.99 33.43
C LEU A 528 2.62 -1.95 33.13
N ASP A 529 1.80 -1.90 34.18
CA ASP A 529 0.34 -1.90 34.07
C ASP A 529 -0.20 -0.49 33.82
N TYR A 530 -1.34 -0.43 33.13
CA TYR A 530 -2.01 0.82 32.80
C TYR A 530 -3.40 0.83 33.41
N LYS A 531 -3.77 1.95 34.04
CA LYS A 531 -5.16 2.20 34.48
C LYS A 531 -5.92 2.86 33.35
N MET A 532 -7.01 2.22 32.91
CA MET A 532 -7.95 2.81 31.96
C MET A 532 -9.09 3.49 32.72
N SER A 533 -9.33 4.77 32.44
CA SER A 533 -10.53 5.48 32.85
C SER A 533 -11.37 5.85 31.63
N SER A 534 -12.69 5.71 31.74
CA SER A 534 -13.66 6.02 30.69
C SER A 534 -14.67 7.05 31.22
N GLN A 535 -14.96 8.06 30.41
CA GLN A 535 -16.04 9.01 30.66
C GLN A 535 -16.96 9.08 29.45
N ILE A 536 -18.25 8.81 29.65
CA ILE A 536 -19.28 8.80 28.61
C ILE A 536 -20.15 10.05 28.74
N ARG A 537 -20.37 10.75 27.63
CA ARG A 537 -21.20 11.96 27.57
C ARG A 537 -22.15 11.91 26.40
N ALA A 538 -23.33 12.49 26.58
CA ALA A 538 -24.25 12.74 25.47
C ALA A 538 -23.73 13.93 24.65
N GLY A 539 -23.70 13.81 23.33
CA GLY A 539 -23.18 14.87 22.46
C GLY A 539 -23.15 14.48 20.99
N LEU A 540 -23.21 15.48 20.12
CA LEU A 540 -23.24 15.30 18.68
C LEU A 540 -21.85 15.03 18.09
N SER A 541 -20.85 15.76 18.57
CA SER A 541 -19.46 15.75 18.09
C SER A 541 -18.53 16.24 19.21
N ALA A 542 -17.31 15.72 19.26
CA ALA A 542 -16.28 16.21 20.17
C ALA A 542 -14.90 16.14 19.52
N CYS A 543 -13.97 16.99 19.97
CA CYS A 543 -12.62 17.07 19.45
C CYS A 543 -11.64 17.61 20.52
N PHE A 544 -10.40 17.11 20.54
CA PHE A 544 -9.34 17.70 21.38
C PHE A 544 -8.94 19.09 20.88
N SER A 545 -8.77 20.03 21.81
CA SER A 545 -8.31 21.40 21.55
C SER A 545 -6.86 21.61 22.00
N SER A 546 -6.49 21.03 23.15
CA SER A 546 -5.15 21.15 23.74
C SER A 546 -4.73 19.85 24.44
N LYS A 547 -3.59 19.89 25.15
CA LYS A 547 -3.09 18.76 25.96
C LYS A 547 -4.13 18.25 26.96
N ASN A 548 -4.89 19.17 27.57
CA ASN A 548 -5.78 18.90 28.70
C ASN A 548 -7.23 19.33 28.48
N THR A 549 -7.57 19.86 27.30
CA THR A 549 -8.93 20.33 26.99
C THR A 549 -9.47 19.76 25.68
N PHE A 550 -10.78 19.57 25.64
CA PHE A 550 -11.53 19.17 24.46
C PHE A 550 -12.77 20.07 24.29
N VAL A 551 -13.25 20.19 23.07
CA VAL A 551 -14.51 20.86 22.75
C VAL A 551 -15.56 19.81 22.43
N ALA A 552 -16.73 19.90 23.06
CA ALA A 552 -17.87 19.04 22.80
C ALA A 552 -19.07 19.86 22.36
N VAL A 553 -19.87 19.28 21.47
CA VAL A 553 -21.14 19.84 21.01
C VAL A 553 -22.26 18.98 21.57
N ASP A 554 -23.18 19.64 22.27
CA ASP A 554 -24.33 18.99 22.89
C ASP A 554 -25.42 18.67 21.85
N THR A 555 -26.44 17.92 22.27
CA THR A 555 -27.60 17.60 21.41
C THR A 555 -28.44 18.84 21.04
N GLU A 556 -28.27 19.95 21.77
CA GLU A 556 -28.87 21.26 21.50
C GLU A 556 -28.08 22.11 20.49
N PHE A 557 -27.05 21.55 19.82
CA PHE A 557 -26.18 22.26 18.87
C PHE A 557 -25.35 23.42 19.47
N LYS A 558 -25.10 23.38 20.78
CA LYS A 558 -24.23 24.33 21.49
C LYS A 558 -22.87 23.68 21.79
N ALA A 559 -21.80 24.45 21.69
CA ALA A 559 -20.45 23.98 21.99
C ALA A 559 -20.03 24.38 23.42
N SER A 560 -19.27 23.50 24.07
CA SER A 560 -18.63 23.76 25.36
C SER A 560 -17.19 23.25 25.35
N VAL A 561 -16.31 23.96 26.03
CA VAL A 561 -14.92 23.54 26.24
C VAL A 561 -14.83 22.89 27.61
N CYS A 562 -14.35 21.66 27.65
CA CYS A 562 -14.22 20.84 28.86
C CYS A 562 -12.76 20.42 29.07
N ALA A 563 -12.34 20.32 30.33
CA ALA A 563 -11.12 19.64 30.70
C ALA A 563 -11.25 18.13 30.45
N ILE A 564 -10.15 17.43 30.20
CA ILE A 564 -10.14 15.96 30.01
C ILE A 564 -10.67 15.21 31.26
N THR A 565 -10.51 15.80 32.45
CA THR A 565 -11.11 15.31 33.71
C THR A 565 -12.63 15.41 33.74
N GLY A 566 -13.19 16.17 32.81
CA GLY A 566 -14.62 16.32 32.62
C GLY A 566 -15.22 17.63 33.15
N GLU A 567 -14.43 18.44 33.83
CA GLU A 567 -14.88 19.74 34.32
C GLU A 567 -15.19 20.69 33.16
N LEU A 568 -16.30 21.42 33.25
CA LEU A 568 -16.68 22.42 32.25
C LEU A 568 -15.83 23.67 32.48
N SER A 569 -15.06 24.09 31.46
CA SER A 569 -14.22 25.28 31.56
C SER A 569 -14.99 26.54 31.17
N HIS A 570 -15.56 26.58 29.95
CA HIS A 570 -16.41 27.68 29.49
C HIS A 570 -17.39 27.18 28.41
N LYS A 571 -18.55 27.85 28.32
CA LYS A 571 -19.53 27.64 27.25
C LYS A 571 -19.20 28.58 26.10
N VAL A 572 -19.41 28.12 24.87
CA VAL A 572 -19.15 28.88 23.66
C VAL A 572 -20.42 29.61 23.27
N ASP A 573 -20.40 30.94 23.35
CA ASP A 573 -21.55 31.80 23.03
C ASP A 573 -21.51 32.18 21.54
N ILE A 574 -22.01 31.28 20.69
CA ILE A 574 -22.16 31.52 19.24
C ILE A 574 -23.64 31.49 18.87
N SER A 575 -24.07 32.43 18.03
CA SER A 575 -25.47 32.59 17.61
C SER A 575 -25.96 31.49 16.67
N SER A 576 -25.06 30.92 15.85
CA SER A 576 -25.38 29.85 14.90
C SER A 576 -25.29 28.44 15.52
N PRO A 577 -26.18 27.50 15.14
CA PRO A 577 -26.14 26.13 15.65
C PRO A 577 -24.94 25.35 15.08
N ILE A 578 -24.18 24.68 15.93
CA ILE A 578 -22.97 23.94 15.55
C ILE A 578 -23.29 22.45 15.44
N ASP A 579 -22.95 21.83 14.31
CA ASP A 579 -23.16 20.39 14.08
C ASP A 579 -21.88 19.58 14.36
N MET A 580 -20.73 20.04 13.89
CA MET A 580 -19.47 19.31 13.99
C MET A 580 -18.30 20.22 14.32
N VAL A 581 -17.29 19.61 14.95
CA VAL A 581 -16.07 20.28 15.41
C VAL A 581 -14.85 19.51 14.93
N PHE A 582 -13.83 20.22 14.44
CA PHE A 582 -12.58 19.64 13.95
C PHE A 582 -11.35 20.36 14.50
N PRO A 583 -10.25 19.66 14.82
CA PRO A 583 -9.04 20.30 15.31
C PRO A 583 -8.29 20.95 14.15
N ILE A 584 -7.82 22.19 14.33
CA ILE A 584 -6.89 22.82 13.38
C ILE A 584 -5.47 22.86 13.97
N SER A 585 -5.33 23.53 15.11
CA SER A 585 -4.08 23.62 15.86
C SER A 585 -4.37 23.73 17.36
N THR A 586 -3.32 23.85 18.18
CA THR A 586 -3.46 24.07 19.62
C THR A 586 -4.39 25.25 19.87
N ASN A 587 -5.50 25.01 20.58
CA ASN A 587 -6.54 25.98 20.91
C ASN A 587 -7.34 26.56 19.73
N ILE A 588 -7.09 26.15 18.49
CA ILE A 588 -7.83 26.63 17.33
C ILE A 588 -8.64 25.48 16.73
N VAL A 589 -9.94 25.69 16.62
CA VAL A 589 -10.91 24.66 16.28
C VAL A 589 -11.84 25.16 15.17
N LEU A 590 -12.22 24.28 14.25
CA LEU A 590 -13.17 24.59 13.19
C LEU A 590 -14.57 24.12 13.58
N PHE A 591 -15.53 25.03 13.57
CA PHE A 591 -16.95 24.74 13.67
C PHE A 591 -17.61 24.71 12.30
N TRP A 592 -18.54 23.78 12.13
CA TRP A 592 -19.37 23.67 10.94
C TRP A 592 -20.84 23.63 11.32
N SER A 593 -21.64 24.47 10.65
CA SER A 593 -23.10 24.51 10.75
C SER A 593 -23.72 24.03 9.43
N HIS A 594 -24.49 22.94 9.48
CA HIS A 594 -25.21 22.43 8.31
C HIS A 594 -26.44 23.29 7.97
N LYS A 595 -27.10 23.85 8.98
CA LYS A 595 -28.32 24.67 8.76
C LYS A 595 -27.99 25.98 8.06
N GLU A 596 -26.90 26.63 8.46
CA GLU A 596 -26.48 27.92 7.91
C GLU A 596 -25.42 27.80 6.80
N ASN A 597 -24.91 26.59 6.52
CA ASN A 597 -23.79 26.34 5.62
C ASN A 597 -22.57 27.22 5.93
N LYS A 598 -22.22 27.39 7.21
CA LYS A 598 -21.09 28.21 7.66
C LYS A 598 -19.93 27.37 8.20
N LEU A 599 -18.72 27.84 7.94
CA LEU A 599 -17.47 27.41 8.57
C LEU A 599 -16.95 28.55 9.44
N MET A 600 -16.62 28.26 10.69
CA MET A 600 -16.11 29.25 11.63
C MET A 600 -14.84 28.74 12.29
N ILE A 601 -13.77 29.51 12.26
CA ILE A 601 -12.56 29.23 13.05
C ILE A 601 -12.73 29.91 14.40
N TYR A 602 -12.60 29.13 15.46
CA TYR A 602 -12.79 29.57 16.84
C TYR A 602 -11.51 29.34 17.65
N ASN A 603 -11.13 30.36 18.41
CA ASN A 603 -10.00 30.30 19.34
C ASN A 603 -10.53 30.01 20.75
N SER A 604 -10.17 28.85 21.30
CA SER A 604 -10.63 28.41 22.63
C SER A 604 -9.92 29.09 23.79
N LEU A 605 -8.82 29.82 23.58
CA LEU A 605 -8.20 30.63 24.63
C LEU A 605 -8.90 31.99 24.76
N GLU A 606 -9.17 32.64 23.63
CA GLU A 606 -9.80 33.96 23.57
C GLU A 606 -11.32 33.92 23.65
N ASN A 607 -11.91 32.73 23.54
CA ASN A 607 -13.37 32.52 23.49
C ASN A 607 -14.05 33.38 22.41
N SER A 608 -13.42 33.46 21.23
CA SER A 608 -13.85 34.32 20.12
C SER A 608 -13.78 33.59 18.78
N VAL A 609 -14.66 33.99 17.85
CA VAL A 609 -14.62 33.55 16.46
C VAL A 609 -13.61 34.43 15.72
N VAL A 610 -12.58 33.80 15.14
CA VAL A 610 -11.51 34.49 14.41
C VAL A 610 -11.98 34.84 13.00
N VAL A 611 -12.58 33.87 12.29
CA VAL A 611 -13.00 34.05 10.90
C VAL A 611 -14.25 33.21 10.62
N GLU A 612 -15.17 33.77 9.83
CA GLU A 612 -16.33 33.07 9.28
C GLU A 612 -16.26 33.00 7.75
N ALA A 613 -16.68 31.88 7.18
CA ALA A 613 -16.83 31.73 5.73
C ALA A 613 -18.05 30.88 5.37
N THR A 614 -18.59 31.13 4.18
CA THR A 614 -19.67 30.30 3.62
C THR A 614 -19.09 29.02 3.04
N SER A 615 -19.59 27.87 3.51
CA SER A 615 -19.31 26.58 2.89
C SER A 615 -20.21 26.32 1.68
N PRO A 616 -19.72 25.58 0.68
CA PRO A 616 -20.58 25.06 -0.38
C PRO A 616 -21.56 24.01 0.16
N TYR A 617 -22.67 23.85 -0.55
CA TYR A 617 -23.73 22.93 -0.18
C TYR A 617 -23.22 21.49 -0.01
N GLY A 618 -23.52 20.90 1.15
CA GLY A 618 -23.25 19.49 1.39
C GLY A 618 -22.74 19.19 2.80
N LYS A 619 -22.88 17.93 3.21
CA LYS A 619 -22.40 17.48 4.51
C LYS A 619 -20.88 17.34 4.51
N LEU A 620 -20.22 18.16 5.34
CA LEU A 620 -18.80 18.02 5.65
C LEU A 620 -18.55 16.64 6.27
N LYS A 621 -17.44 16.00 5.90
CA LYS A 621 -17.12 14.64 6.37
C LYS A 621 -15.81 14.59 7.15
N LEU A 622 -14.80 15.30 6.69
CA LEU A 622 -13.46 15.32 7.26
C LEU A 622 -12.81 16.67 6.99
N VAL A 623 -12.00 17.13 7.92
CA VAL A 623 -11.11 18.28 7.78
C VAL A 623 -9.70 17.79 8.05
N ILE A 624 -8.76 18.17 7.19
CA ILE A 624 -7.37 17.75 7.26
C ILE A 624 -6.51 18.99 7.13
N VAL A 625 -5.52 19.10 8.00
CA VAL A 625 -4.61 20.23 8.04
C VAL A 625 -3.27 19.83 7.47
N SER A 626 -2.64 20.73 6.73
CA SER A 626 -1.27 20.58 6.21
C SER A 626 -0.24 20.40 7.32
N LYS A 627 0.95 19.87 7.01
CA LYS A 627 2.03 19.66 7.99
C LYS A 627 2.48 20.99 8.63
N SER A 628 2.51 22.07 7.86
CA SER A 628 2.81 23.44 8.35
C SER A 628 1.68 24.09 9.14
N ARG A 629 0.47 23.50 9.13
CA ARG A 629 -0.75 24.06 9.73
C ARG A 629 -1.18 25.41 9.20
N GLN A 630 -0.84 25.72 7.94
CA GLN A 630 -1.27 26.94 7.26
C GLN A 630 -2.47 26.69 6.36
N LEU A 631 -2.46 25.57 5.62
CA LEU A 631 -3.53 25.18 4.72
C LEU A 631 -4.48 24.18 5.37
N ILE A 632 -5.77 24.36 5.09
CA ILE A 632 -6.87 23.54 5.59
C ILE A 632 -7.61 22.91 4.40
N ALA A 633 -7.63 21.58 4.32
CA ALA A 633 -8.43 20.86 3.35
C ALA A 633 -9.74 20.38 4.00
N THR A 634 -10.86 20.75 3.39
CA THR A 634 -12.19 20.27 3.78
C THR A 634 -12.68 19.26 2.76
N VAL A 635 -13.16 18.12 3.26
CA VAL A 635 -13.63 17.00 2.44
C VAL A 635 -15.13 16.82 2.65
N TYR A 636 -15.87 17.09 1.59
CA TYR A 636 -17.30 16.85 1.50
C TYR A 636 -17.56 15.48 0.87
N ARG A 637 -18.84 15.17 0.61
CA ARG A 637 -19.24 13.91 -0.02
C ARG A 637 -18.66 13.74 -1.43
N ASN A 638 -18.69 14.81 -2.22
CA ASN A 638 -18.30 14.84 -3.63
C ASN A 638 -17.29 15.96 -3.95
N PHE A 639 -16.92 16.79 -2.97
CA PHE A 639 -16.04 17.94 -3.17
C PHE A 639 -14.85 17.90 -2.21
N VAL A 640 -13.70 18.36 -2.67
CA VAL A 640 -12.53 18.69 -1.82
C VAL A 640 -12.19 20.15 -2.04
N ILE A 641 -11.98 20.90 -0.97
CA ILE A 641 -11.66 22.33 -1.03
C ILE A 641 -10.48 22.64 -0.13
N ILE A 642 -9.50 23.36 -0.67
CA ILE A 642 -8.37 23.90 0.07
C ILE A 642 -8.66 25.35 0.44
N TYR A 643 -8.51 25.64 1.72
CA TYR A 643 -8.64 26.95 2.34
C TYR A 643 -7.29 27.38 2.94
N ASP A 644 -7.07 28.68 2.99
CA ASP A 644 -6.04 29.30 3.81
C ASP A 644 -6.51 29.42 5.28
N ARG A 645 -5.62 29.83 6.22
CA ARG A 645 -5.98 30.11 7.62
C ARG A 645 -7.12 31.12 7.76
N ASN A 646 -7.24 32.04 6.81
CA ASN A 646 -8.31 33.05 6.79
C ASN A 646 -9.59 32.55 6.09
N LEU A 647 -9.77 31.24 5.93
CA LEU A 647 -10.89 30.61 5.20
C LEU A 647 -11.12 31.19 3.78
N LYS A 648 -10.07 31.74 3.16
CA LYS A 648 -10.10 32.10 1.74
C LYS A 648 -9.95 30.83 0.91
N ARG A 649 -10.87 30.61 -0.02
CA ARG A 649 -10.85 29.46 -0.94
C ARG A 649 -9.70 29.60 -1.93
N ILE A 650 -8.81 28.62 -1.97
CA ILE A 650 -7.69 28.56 -2.92
C ILE A 650 -8.06 27.65 -4.10
N ALA A 651 -8.47 26.41 -3.81
CA ALA A 651 -8.72 25.40 -4.83
C ALA A 651 -9.94 24.52 -4.50
N ILE A 652 -10.62 24.03 -5.53
CA ILE A 652 -11.79 23.13 -5.43
C ILE A 652 -11.70 22.01 -6.48
N VAL A 653 -12.07 20.79 -6.09
CA VAL A 653 -12.29 19.67 -7.00
C VAL A 653 -13.66 19.06 -6.76
N GLU A 654 -14.39 18.84 -7.85
CA GLU A 654 -15.63 18.09 -7.86
C GLU A 654 -15.38 16.68 -8.41
N SER A 655 -15.88 15.67 -7.70
CA SER A 655 -15.83 14.27 -8.13
C SER A 655 -17.24 13.71 -8.26
N TYR A 656 -17.50 12.99 -9.35
CA TYR A 656 -18.74 12.25 -9.56
C TYR A 656 -18.95 11.13 -8.53
N SER A 657 -17.85 10.57 -8.03
CA SER A 657 -17.86 9.46 -7.09
C SER A 657 -17.61 9.93 -5.66
N LYS A 658 -18.15 9.18 -4.69
CA LYS A 658 -18.10 9.58 -3.28
C LYS A 658 -16.69 9.44 -2.72
N ILE A 659 -16.16 10.54 -2.19
CA ILE A 659 -14.83 10.58 -1.59
C ILE A 659 -14.81 9.78 -0.28
N LYS A 660 -13.82 8.89 -0.14
CA LYS A 660 -13.69 7.96 0.99
C LYS A 660 -12.77 8.51 2.06
N SER A 661 -11.59 8.95 1.68
CA SER A 661 -10.54 9.52 2.54
C SER A 661 -9.69 10.48 1.74
N ALA A 662 -8.98 11.35 2.44
CA ALA A 662 -7.94 12.19 1.86
C ALA A 662 -6.78 12.29 2.86
N ALA A 663 -5.60 12.67 2.37
CA ALA A 663 -4.42 12.98 3.15
C ALA A 663 -3.59 14.05 2.43
N TRP A 664 -2.85 14.85 3.19
CA TRP A 664 -1.90 15.82 2.63
C TRP A 664 -0.59 15.12 2.25
N ASP A 665 -0.08 15.44 1.06
CA ASP A 665 1.31 15.22 0.70
C ASP A 665 2.11 16.48 1.07
N GLU A 666 2.66 16.45 2.28
CA GLU A 666 3.36 17.57 2.92
C GLU A 666 2.51 18.86 2.95
N ASN A 667 2.86 19.85 2.12
CA ASN A 667 2.17 21.12 1.97
C ASN A 667 1.82 21.42 0.50
N THR A 668 2.00 20.47 -0.42
CA THR A 668 1.90 20.72 -1.86
C THR A 668 0.56 20.30 -2.45
N SER A 669 0.05 19.14 -2.04
CA SER A 669 -1.17 18.56 -2.60
C SER A 669 -1.99 17.79 -1.58
N VAL A 670 -3.28 17.67 -1.86
CA VAL A 670 -4.21 16.78 -1.16
C VAL A 670 -4.50 15.61 -2.07
N ILE A 671 -4.13 14.40 -1.64
CA ILE A 671 -4.48 13.17 -2.34
C ILE A 671 -5.75 12.61 -1.69
N PHE A 672 -6.73 12.22 -2.51
CA PHE A 672 -7.98 11.67 -2.04
C PHE A 672 -8.41 10.43 -2.83
N SER A 673 -9.03 9.49 -2.13
CA SER A 673 -9.52 8.24 -2.70
C SER A 673 -11.02 8.29 -2.94
N THR A 674 -11.43 7.75 -4.09
CA THR A 674 -12.82 7.46 -4.41
C THR A 674 -13.07 5.96 -4.26
N SER A 675 -14.17 5.45 -4.82
CA SER A 675 -14.42 4.00 -4.83
C SER A 675 -13.50 3.22 -5.75
N THR A 676 -13.00 3.86 -6.80
CA THR A 676 -12.33 3.21 -7.94
C THR A 676 -11.03 3.89 -8.34
N GLN A 677 -10.76 5.11 -7.87
CA GLN A 677 -9.64 5.92 -8.33
C GLN A 677 -9.01 6.73 -7.19
N LEU A 678 -7.71 7.00 -7.34
CA LEU A 678 -6.95 7.95 -6.54
C LEU A 678 -6.80 9.25 -7.33
N HIS A 679 -7.19 10.36 -6.72
CA HIS A 679 -7.08 11.69 -7.29
C HIS A 679 -6.16 12.54 -6.44
N TYR A 680 -5.58 13.57 -7.04
CA TYR A 680 -4.86 14.61 -6.31
C TYR A 680 -5.44 16.00 -6.64
N LEU A 681 -5.29 16.91 -5.68
CA LEU A 681 -5.59 18.34 -5.80
C LEU A 681 -4.36 19.12 -5.34
N LEU A 682 -3.73 19.86 -6.25
CA LEU A 682 -2.64 20.78 -5.93
C LEU A 682 -3.19 22.10 -5.39
N VAL A 683 -2.37 22.80 -4.60
CA VAL A 683 -2.73 24.13 -4.05
C VAL A 683 -2.97 25.16 -5.17
N ASN A 684 -2.32 25.02 -6.33
CA ASN A 684 -2.54 25.86 -7.51
C ASN A 684 -3.90 25.61 -8.22
N GLY A 685 -4.72 24.67 -7.74
CA GLY A 685 -6.01 24.32 -8.33
C GLY A 685 -5.97 23.18 -9.35
N ASN A 686 -4.78 22.67 -9.70
CA ASN A 686 -4.67 21.59 -10.66
C ASN A 686 -5.06 20.24 -10.07
N THR A 687 -5.69 19.42 -10.91
CA THR A 687 -6.26 18.14 -10.52
C THR A 687 -5.81 17.05 -11.46
N GLY A 688 -5.83 15.81 -10.99
CA GLY A 688 -5.54 14.66 -11.83
C GLY A 688 -5.82 13.34 -11.12
N ILE A 689 -5.66 12.26 -11.88
CA ILE A 689 -5.82 10.88 -11.41
C ILE A 689 -4.43 10.26 -11.30
N ILE A 690 -4.11 9.68 -10.13
CA ILE A 690 -2.85 8.97 -9.90
C ILE A 690 -2.95 7.55 -10.44
N GLN A 691 -3.96 6.80 -9.99
CA GLN A 691 -4.12 5.38 -10.30
C GLN A 691 -5.58 4.93 -10.09
N SER A 692 -6.02 3.91 -10.85
CA SER A 692 -7.27 3.19 -10.55
C SER A 692 -7.03 2.06 -9.56
N VAL A 693 -7.93 1.90 -8.59
CA VAL A 693 -7.83 0.91 -7.53
C VAL A 693 -9.08 0.02 -7.56
N PRO A 694 -8.95 -1.32 -7.53
CA PRO A 694 -10.10 -2.21 -7.71
C PRO A 694 -11.00 -2.25 -6.47
N ASN A 695 -10.44 -1.97 -5.29
CA ASN A 695 -11.17 -1.86 -4.04
C ASN A 695 -11.09 -0.44 -3.48
N PRO A 696 -12.12 0.02 -2.75
CA PRO A 696 -12.10 1.33 -2.12
C PRO A 696 -11.13 1.34 -0.95
N ILE A 697 -10.22 2.30 -1.00
CA ILE A 697 -9.08 2.38 -0.09
C ILE A 697 -9.20 3.56 0.87
N TYR A 698 -8.63 3.41 2.05
CA TYR A 698 -8.61 4.45 3.08
C TYR A 698 -7.18 4.96 3.28
N LEU A 699 -6.92 6.18 2.82
CA LEU A 699 -5.65 6.87 3.01
C LEU A 699 -5.46 7.21 4.48
N LEU A 700 -4.30 6.85 5.03
CA LEU A 700 -3.94 7.12 6.40
C LEU A 700 -2.93 8.27 6.50
N ARG A 701 -1.79 8.13 5.83
CA ARG A 701 -0.67 9.09 5.82
C ARG A 701 0.06 9.01 4.48
N ILE A 702 0.68 10.11 4.09
CA ILE A 702 1.62 10.16 2.96
C ILE A 702 2.94 10.68 3.53
N ALA A 703 4.02 9.92 3.33
CA ALA A 703 5.36 10.31 3.73
C ALA A 703 6.35 9.81 2.69
N ASN A 704 7.34 10.63 2.33
CA ASN A 704 8.41 10.27 1.38
C ASN A 704 7.90 9.70 0.05
N LYS A 705 6.79 10.26 -0.50
CA LYS A 705 6.11 9.77 -1.72
C LYS A 705 5.56 8.34 -1.62
N ILE A 706 5.43 7.80 -0.40
CA ILE A 706 4.79 6.53 -0.09
C ILE A 706 3.46 6.82 0.59
N MET A 707 2.40 6.25 0.04
CA MET A 707 1.06 6.31 0.60
C MET A 707 0.87 5.10 1.51
N TYR A 708 0.51 5.37 2.77
CA TYR A 708 0.07 4.36 3.72
C TYR A 708 -1.44 4.27 3.65
N ILE A 709 -1.92 3.08 3.31
CA ILE A 709 -3.30 2.87 2.93
C ILE A 709 -3.85 1.66 3.67
N MET A 710 -5.10 1.76 4.12
CA MET A 710 -5.82 0.66 4.76
C MET A 710 -6.95 0.16 3.87
N GLY A 711 -7.05 -1.16 3.74
CA GLY A 711 -8.17 -1.83 3.09
C GLY A 711 -9.39 -1.97 4.02
N ARG A 712 -10.52 -2.43 3.47
CA ARG A 712 -11.71 -2.80 4.27
C ARG A 712 -11.47 -4.00 5.18
N ASN A 713 -10.49 -4.84 4.84
CA ASN A 713 -10.00 -5.95 5.64
C ASN A 713 -9.12 -5.50 6.81
N HIS A 714 -9.01 -4.20 7.10
CA HIS A 714 -8.14 -3.68 8.18
C HIS A 714 -6.66 -4.08 8.04
N ARG A 715 -6.20 -4.35 6.82
CA ARG A 715 -4.78 -4.51 6.48
C ARG A 715 -4.22 -3.22 5.91
N CYS A 716 -3.00 -2.89 6.33
CA CYS A 716 -2.23 -1.77 5.80
C CYS A 716 -1.31 -2.22 4.67
N TYR A 717 -1.15 -1.37 3.66
CA TYR A 717 -0.20 -1.54 2.57
C TYR A 717 0.44 -0.20 2.22
N ARG A 718 1.67 -0.30 1.68
CA ARG A 718 2.40 0.83 1.12
C ARG A 718 2.16 0.86 -0.38
N LEU A 719 1.83 2.04 -0.89
CA LEU A 719 1.73 2.28 -2.32
C LEU A 719 2.63 3.46 -2.67
N LYS A 720 3.65 3.21 -3.49
CA LYS A 720 4.53 4.27 -3.97
C LYS A 720 3.79 5.09 -5.02
N ILE A 721 3.87 6.41 -4.92
CA ILE A 721 3.31 7.29 -5.94
C ILE A 721 4.21 7.21 -7.18
N GLN A 722 3.76 6.46 -8.19
CA GLN A 722 4.51 6.25 -9.45
C GLN A 722 4.03 7.15 -10.60
N SER A 723 3.07 8.04 -10.36
CA SER A 723 2.57 8.93 -11.42
C SER A 723 3.60 10.00 -11.76
N ASN A 724 4.20 9.89 -12.95
CA ASN A 724 5.14 10.89 -13.49
C ASN A 724 4.47 12.26 -13.66
N ASP A 725 3.20 12.31 -14.08
CA ASP A 725 2.46 13.58 -14.23
C ASP A 725 2.29 14.29 -12.89
N TYR A 726 1.94 13.55 -11.84
CA TYR A 726 1.87 14.11 -10.48
C TYR A 726 3.23 14.61 -10.01
N ALA A 727 4.27 13.79 -10.12
CA ALA A 727 5.62 14.14 -9.67
C ALA A 727 6.16 15.37 -10.41
N PHE A 728 5.89 15.46 -11.72
CA PHE A 728 6.24 16.59 -12.57
C PHE A 728 5.53 17.88 -12.13
N LYS A 729 4.20 17.86 -11.99
CA LYS A 729 3.44 19.04 -11.56
C LYS A 729 3.81 19.51 -10.17
N CYS A 730 4.12 18.58 -9.26
CA CYS A 730 4.67 18.90 -7.93
C CYS A 730 6.05 19.56 -8.03
N ALA A 731 6.95 19.06 -8.88
CA ALA A 731 8.28 19.64 -9.06
C ALA A 731 8.23 21.07 -9.63
N VAL A 732 7.34 21.30 -10.61
CA VAL A 732 7.10 22.66 -11.15
C VAL A 732 6.54 23.57 -10.06
N TYR A 733 5.59 23.11 -9.24
CA TYR A 733 5.03 23.90 -8.15
C TYR A 733 6.06 24.21 -7.04
N SER A 734 6.93 23.26 -6.70
CA SER A 734 8.01 23.48 -5.73
C SER A 734 9.21 24.24 -6.31
N ASN A 735 9.12 24.70 -7.56
CA ASN A 735 10.19 25.36 -8.31
C ASN A 735 11.49 24.54 -8.39
N ASN A 736 11.38 23.21 -8.32
CA ASN A 736 12.51 22.29 -8.48
C ASN A 736 12.63 21.89 -9.96
N LEU A 737 13.20 22.81 -10.75
CA LEU A 737 13.27 22.68 -12.20
C LEU A 737 14.24 21.57 -12.65
N ASP A 738 15.23 21.21 -11.84
CA ASP A 738 16.18 20.14 -12.16
C ASP A 738 15.49 18.77 -12.20
N VAL A 739 14.64 18.49 -11.22
CA VAL A 739 13.84 17.27 -11.19
C VAL A 739 12.84 17.25 -12.36
N ALA A 740 12.22 18.40 -12.66
CA ALA A 740 11.31 18.53 -13.79
C ALA A 740 12.00 18.28 -15.14
N ASN A 741 13.20 18.85 -15.36
CA ASN A 741 14.00 18.60 -16.56
C ASN A 741 14.43 17.13 -16.66
N LYS A 742 14.90 16.51 -15.57
CA LYS A 742 15.23 15.07 -15.57
C LYS A 742 14.04 14.18 -15.95
N LEU A 743 12.83 14.55 -15.53
CA LEU A 743 11.60 13.84 -15.90
C LEU A 743 11.17 14.08 -17.36
N ILE A 744 11.54 15.22 -17.94
CA ILE A 744 11.33 15.50 -19.36
C ILE A 744 12.34 14.73 -20.20
N ASP A 745 13.62 14.75 -19.81
CA ASP A 745 14.73 14.12 -20.52
C ASP A 745 14.59 12.59 -20.56
N SER A 746 13.96 11.99 -19.55
CA SER A 746 13.61 10.55 -19.55
C SER A 746 12.50 10.18 -20.56
N MET A 747 11.98 11.13 -21.34
CA MET A 747 10.98 11.00 -22.42
C MET A 747 9.63 10.34 -22.06
N GLN A 748 9.36 10.08 -20.78
CA GLN A 748 8.11 9.44 -20.36
C GLN A 748 6.89 10.38 -20.36
N LEU A 749 7.10 11.69 -20.54
CA LEU A 749 6.08 12.73 -20.41
C LEU A 749 5.90 13.47 -21.74
N SER A 750 5.13 12.89 -22.67
CA SER A 750 4.75 13.56 -23.92
C SER A 750 3.23 13.79 -23.98
N GLY A 751 2.81 15.05 -24.04
CA GLY A 751 1.39 15.37 -24.11
C GLY A 751 1.11 16.88 -24.17
N LYS A 752 0.11 17.25 -25.00
CA LYS A 752 -0.33 18.66 -25.16
C LYS A 752 -0.75 19.31 -23.83
N PHE A 753 -1.27 18.53 -22.89
CA PHE A 753 -1.67 19.02 -21.55
C PHE A 753 -0.49 19.46 -20.69
N ILE A 754 0.65 18.77 -20.76
CA ILE A 754 1.86 19.13 -19.99
C ILE A 754 2.47 20.41 -20.57
N ILE A 755 2.46 20.54 -21.90
CA ILE A 755 2.89 21.75 -22.59
C ILE A 755 2.02 22.94 -22.19
N SER A 756 0.69 22.78 -22.25
CA SER A 756 -0.24 23.83 -21.79
C SER A 756 0.03 24.20 -20.34
N TYR A 757 0.21 23.21 -19.46
CA TYR A 757 0.51 23.43 -18.05
C TYR A 757 1.81 24.22 -17.84
N LEU A 758 2.89 23.91 -18.56
CA LEU A 758 4.15 24.64 -18.46
C LEU A 758 4.02 26.08 -18.97
N ILE A 759 3.28 26.28 -20.06
CA ILE A 759 2.98 27.60 -20.63
C ILE A 759 2.18 28.45 -19.63
N ASP A 760 1.15 27.87 -19.02
CA ASP A 760 0.30 28.55 -18.03
C ASP A 760 1.09 28.94 -16.76
N ASN A 761 2.12 28.16 -16.40
CA ASN A 761 3.01 28.46 -15.28
C ASN A 761 4.27 29.27 -15.67
N GLY A 762 4.39 29.73 -16.92
CA GLY A 762 5.48 30.61 -17.37
C GLY A 762 6.81 29.91 -17.70
N HIS A 763 6.84 28.58 -17.77
CA HIS A 763 8.05 27.79 -18.06
C HIS A 763 8.14 27.37 -19.54
N ALA A 764 8.17 28.35 -20.44
CA ALA A 764 8.14 28.14 -21.89
C ALA A 764 9.36 27.39 -22.46
N SER A 765 10.54 27.62 -21.90
CA SER A 765 11.79 26.98 -22.32
C SER A 765 11.77 25.46 -22.09
N MET A 766 11.19 25.00 -20.98
CA MET A 766 10.95 23.58 -20.74
C MET A 766 9.89 23.01 -21.70
N ALA A 767 8.83 23.76 -21.96
CA ALA A 767 7.78 23.33 -22.88
C ALA A 767 8.33 23.10 -24.31
N ARG A 768 9.26 23.96 -24.76
CA ARG A 768 9.96 23.83 -26.05
C ARG A 768 10.69 22.49 -26.20
N LYS A 769 11.36 22.00 -25.15
CA LYS A 769 12.09 20.72 -25.19
C LYS A 769 11.19 19.50 -25.45
N ILE A 770 9.93 19.56 -24.99
CA ILE A 770 8.96 18.46 -25.14
C ILE A 770 8.38 18.43 -26.57
N ILE A 771 8.30 19.59 -27.23
CA ILE A 771 7.66 19.73 -28.53
C ILE A 771 8.63 19.27 -29.63
N LYS A 772 8.18 18.31 -30.44
CA LYS A 772 8.94 17.80 -31.59
C LYS A 772 8.75 18.63 -32.86
N ASP A 773 7.60 19.28 -33.00
CA ASP A 773 7.29 20.09 -34.18
C ASP A 773 7.99 21.45 -34.14
N ASN A 774 8.88 21.69 -35.13
CA ASN A 774 9.66 22.91 -35.26
C ASN A 774 8.77 24.16 -35.38
N LYS A 775 7.61 24.07 -36.04
CA LYS A 775 6.69 25.20 -36.18
C LYS A 775 6.06 25.60 -34.85
N SER A 776 5.57 24.62 -34.10
CA SER A 776 5.01 24.86 -32.76
C SER A 776 6.05 25.38 -31.76
N ARG A 777 7.30 24.88 -31.82
CA ARG A 777 8.43 25.40 -31.02
C ARG A 777 8.71 26.87 -31.34
N PHE A 778 8.77 27.21 -32.62
CA PHE A 778 8.98 28.56 -33.11
C PHE A 778 7.89 29.53 -32.63
N GLU A 779 6.62 29.15 -32.76
CA GLU A 779 5.49 29.97 -32.30
C GLU A 779 5.52 30.24 -30.79
N ILE A 780 5.93 29.25 -29.98
CA ILE A 780 6.07 29.42 -28.53
C ILE A 780 7.25 30.32 -28.20
N ALA A 781 8.42 30.10 -28.81
CA ALA A 781 9.58 30.95 -28.60
C ALA A 781 9.28 32.42 -28.94
N LEU A 782 8.52 32.66 -30.01
CA LEU A 782 8.07 33.99 -30.40
C LEU A 782 7.11 34.63 -29.37
N LYS A 783 6.15 33.85 -28.85
CA LYS A 783 5.18 34.33 -27.83
C LYS A 783 5.85 34.73 -26.51
N PHE A 784 6.85 33.97 -26.08
CA PHE A 784 7.59 34.23 -24.83
C PHE A 784 8.80 35.13 -25.03
N GLY A 785 9.15 35.42 -26.28
CA GLY A 785 10.19 36.35 -26.64
C GLY A 785 11.63 35.83 -26.49
N ILE A 786 11.83 34.52 -26.52
CA ILE A 786 13.16 33.92 -26.44
C ILE A 786 13.72 33.84 -27.87
N LEU A 787 14.44 34.89 -28.29
CA LEU A 787 14.83 35.08 -29.69
C LEU A 787 15.93 34.14 -30.18
N ASP A 788 16.95 33.85 -29.36
CA ASP A 788 18.09 32.99 -29.76
C ASP A 788 17.61 31.57 -30.11
N ASP A 789 16.75 31.06 -29.24
CA ASP A 789 16.01 29.82 -29.43
C ASP A 789 15.15 29.88 -30.71
N ALA A 790 14.41 30.97 -30.94
CA ALA A 790 13.59 31.13 -32.13
C ALA A 790 14.41 31.18 -33.44
N VAL A 791 15.67 31.65 -33.39
CA VAL A 791 16.60 31.62 -34.54
C VAL A 791 16.91 30.17 -34.93
N GLU A 792 17.22 29.31 -33.97
CA GLU A 792 17.51 27.89 -34.22
C GLU A 792 16.32 27.19 -34.89
N ASP A 793 15.10 27.39 -34.37
CA ASP A 793 13.90 26.79 -34.95
C ASP A 793 13.57 27.38 -36.35
N ALA A 794 13.82 28.68 -36.55
CA ALA A 794 13.64 29.33 -37.86
C ALA A 794 14.64 28.83 -38.91
N GLN A 795 15.89 28.55 -38.52
CA GLN A 795 16.89 27.91 -39.38
C GLN A 795 16.47 26.51 -39.80
N ALA A 796 15.83 25.75 -38.90
CA ALA A 796 15.33 24.42 -39.21
C ALA A 796 14.11 24.42 -40.15
N LEU A 797 13.26 25.45 -40.12
CA LEU A 797 12.09 25.60 -41.00
C LEU A 797 12.43 26.24 -42.35
N ASP A 798 13.38 27.18 -42.37
CA ASP A 798 13.88 27.96 -43.51
C ASP A 798 12.82 28.50 -44.49
N THR A 799 11.70 29.01 -43.97
CA THR A 799 10.67 29.67 -44.79
C THR A 799 10.80 31.20 -44.73
N PRO A 800 10.52 31.94 -45.82
CA PRO A 800 10.63 33.40 -45.81
C PRO A 800 9.62 34.06 -44.83
N GLU A 801 8.47 33.42 -44.58
CA GLU A 801 7.45 33.90 -43.65
C GLU A 801 7.89 33.79 -42.19
N THR A 802 8.50 32.67 -41.79
CA THR A 802 9.02 32.48 -40.42
C THR A 802 10.14 33.47 -40.11
N TRP A 803 11.05 33.68 -41.06
CA TRP A 803 12.11 34.69 -40.94
C TRP A 803 11.56 36.11 -40.79
N LYS A 804 10.49 36.45 -41.52
CA LYS A 804 9.80 37.74 -41.36
C LYS A 804 9.18 37.88 -39.97
N GLN A 805 8.48 36.85 -39.48
CA GLN A 805 7.87 36.85 -38.15
C GLN A 805 8.92 37.01 -37.04
N LEU A 806 10.04 36.30 -37.14
CA LEU A 806 11.16 36.43 -36.21
C LEU A 806 11.75 37.84 -36.21
N GLY A 807 11.98 38.41 -37.39
CA GLY A 807 12.50 39.76 -37.53
C GLY A 807 11.55 40.81 -36.93
N ASP A 808 10.24 40.62 -37.10
CA ASP A 808 9.22 41.50 -36.51
C ASP A 808 9.19 41.41 -34.98
N ALA A 809 9.28 40.19 -34.43
CA ALA A 809 9.37 39.99 -32.98
C ALA A 809 10.67 40.54 -32.39
N ALA A 810 11.81 40.31 -33.05
CA ALA A 810 13.10 40.84 -32.63
C ALA A 810 13.13 42.37 -32.61
N LEU A 811 12.56 43.01 -33.64
CA LEU A 811 12.42 44.46 -33.70
C LEU A 811 11.50 44.99 -32.59
N SER A 812 10.42 44.27 -32.25
CA SER A 812 9.51 44.65 -31.16
C SER A 812 10.17 44.65 -29.78
N GLN A 813 11.19 43.80 -29.60
CA GLN A 813 11.98 43.70 -28.36
C GLN A 813 13.22 44.60 -28.36
N GLY A 814 13.60 45.17 -29.51
CA GLY A 814 14.79 46.02 -29.66
C GLY A 814 16.09 45.29 -30.00
N ASN A 815 16.03 43.99 -30.34
CA ASN A 815 17.19 43.20 -30.77
C ASN A 815 17.43 43.38 -32.28
N CYS A 816 18.32 44.31 -32.62
CA CYS A 816 18.54 44.72 -34.01
C CYS A 816 19.40 43.73 -34.80
N SER A 817 20.32 43.00 -34.14
CA SER A 817 21.20 42.03 -34.81
C SER A 817 20.43 40.81 -35.31
N ILE A 818 19.55 40.25 -34.47
CA ILE A 818 18.68 39.13 -34.86
C ILE A 818 17.67 39.59 -35.91
N ALA A 819 17.12 40.80 -35.79
CA ALA A 819 16.22 41.35 -36.81
C ALA A 819 16.92 41.52 -38.17
N GLU A 820 18.17 42.03 -38.19
CA GLU A 820 18.97 42.14 -39.41
C GLU A 820 19.20 40.77 -40.06
N PHE A 821 19.66 39.80 -39.26
CA PHE A 821 19.90 38.43 -39.71
C PHE A 821 18.63 37.78 -40.28
N ALA A 822 17.50 37.91 -39.58
CA ALA A 822 16.23 37.34 -39.99
C ALA A 822 15.70 37.98 -41.28
N TYR A 823 15.78 39.31 -41.44
CA TYR A 823 15.33 39.97 -42.66
C TYR A 823 16.22 39.68 -43.87
N GLN A 824 17.52 39.48 -43.68
CA GLN A 824 18.42 39.05 -44.75
C GLN A 824 18.04 37.66 -45.29
N LYS A 825 17.84 36.69 -44.38
CA LYS A 825 17.40 35.32 -44.73
C LYS A 825 16.00 35.30 -45.32
N GLY A 826 15.07 36.02 -44.70
CA GLY A 826 13.69 36.17 -45.17
C GLY A 826 13.52 37.02 -46.42
N LYS A 827 14.59 37.59 -46.98
CA LYS A 827 14.56 38.41 -48.21
C LYS A 827 13.60 39.61 -48.08
N VAL A 828 13.49 40.20 -46.89
CA VAL A 828 12.62 41.36 -46.61
C VAL A 828 13.41 42.67 -46.72
N PHE A 829 13.65 43.11 -47.95
CA PHE A 829 14.56 44.23 -48.24
C PHE A 829 14.03 45.59 -47.79
N ASP A 830 12.72 45.81 -47.85
CA ASP A 830 12.13 47.09 -47.42
C ASP A 830 12.43 47.38 -45.94
N LYS A 831 12.21 46.41 -45.06
CA LYS A 831 12.47 46.55 -43.62
C LYS A 831 13.97 46.66 -43.31
N LEU A 832 14.79 45.93 -44.07
CA LEU A 832 16.24 46.00 -43.94
C LEU A 832 16.80 47.36 -44.37
N SER A 833 16.28 47.93 -45.45
CA SER A 833 16.63 49.28 -45.93
C SER A 833 16.30 50.34 -44.88
N LEU A 834 15.14 50.20 -44.21
CA LEU A 834 14.72 51.08 -43.13
C LEU A 834 15.60 50.91 -41.89
N LEU A 835 15.97 49.68 -41.52
CA LEU A 835 16.86 49.41 -40.39
C LEU A 835 18.25 50.02 -40.62
N TYR A 836 18.81 49.91 -41.82
CA TYR A 836 20.10 50.52 -42.17
C TYR A 836 20.06 52.04 -42.22
N LEU A 837 18.92 52.62 -42.64
CA LEU A 837 18.70 54.05 -42.58
C LEU A 837 18.69 54.56 -41.14
N ILE A 838 17.98 53.87 -40.23
CA ILE A 838 17.87 54.26 -38.82
C ILE A 838 19.21 54.07 -38.08
N THR A 839 19.94 52.99 -38.37
CA THR A 839 21.27 52.72 -37.77
C THR A 839 22.39 53.56 -38.38
N GLY A 840 22.15 54.21 -39.52
CA GLY A 840 23.14 55.04 -40.21
C GLY A 840 24.25 54.25 -40.93
N ASN A 841 24.05 52.95 -41.20
CA ASN A 841 25.07 52.11 -41.84
C ASN A 841 25.06 52.29 -43.38
N THR A 842 25.79 53.31 -43.86
CA THR A 842 25.89 53.65 -45.28
C THR A 842 26.53 52.55 -46.13
N SER A 843 27.46 51.78 -45.55
CA SER A 843 28.16 50.68 -46.26
C SER A 843 27.22 49.53 -46.64
N LYS A 844 26.35 49.11 -45.70
CA LYS A 844 25.35 48.05 -45.93
C LYS A 844 24.21 48.55 -46.83
N LEU A 845 23.84 49.83 -46.73
CA LEU A 845 22.81 50.43 -47.60
C LEU A 845 23.26 50.54 -49.06
N LYS A 846 24.55 50.81 -49.33
CA LYS A 846 25.15 50.72 -50.68
C LYS A 846 25.13 49.30 -51.23
N LYS A 847 25.36 48.28 -50.40
CA LYS A 847 25.20 46.87 -50.80
C LYS A 847 23.74 46.55 -51.18
N MET A 848 22.75 47.08 -50.44
CA MET A 848 21.32 46.90 -50.76
C MET A 848 20.90 47.55 -52.08
N MET A 849 21.48 48.70 -52.41
CA MET A 849 21.30 49.35 -53.70
C MET A 849 21.79 48.46 -54.85
N ASN A 850 22.98 47.85 -54.72
CA ASN A 850 23.51 46.92 -55.72
C ASN A 850 22.64 45.66 -55.86
N ILE A 851 22.12 45.12 -54.75
CA ILE A 851 21.18 43.99 -54.77
C ILE A 851 19.87 44.37 -55.49
N SER A 852 19.38 45.60 -55.31
CA SER A 852 18.18 46.11 -55.97
C SER A 852 18.38 46.27 -57.48
N LYS A 853 19.58 46.75 -57.90
CA LYS A 853 19.97 46.80 -59.32
C LYS A 853 20.04 45.41 -59.95
N PHE A 854 20.62 44.44 -59.25
CA PHE A 854 20.68 43.05 -59.72
C PHE A 854 19.28 42.44 -59.92
N ARG A 855 18.30 42.84 -59.09
CA ARG A 855 16.89 42.43 -59.20
C ARG A 855 16.08 43.21 -60.23
N LYS A 856 16.65 44.27 -60.80
CA LYS A 856 15.96 45.22 -61.69
C LYS A 856 14.76 45.94 -61.05
N ASP A 857 14.76 46.10 -59.73
CA ASP A 857 13.71 46.85 -59.03
C ASP A 857 14.08 48.35 -58.99
N SER A 858 13.64 49.08 -60.01
CA SER A 858 13.94 50.52 -60.19
C SER A 858 13.41 51.37 -59.03
N SER A 859 12.27 50.98 -58.43
CA SER A 859 11.67 51.70 -57.30
C SER A 859 12.53 51.58 -56.04
N SER A 860 13.00 50.37 -55.74
CA SER A 860 13.91 50.15 -54.60
C SER A 860 15.25 50.84 -54.82
N VAL A 861 15.82 50.78 -56.02
CA VAL A 861 17.08 51.50 -56.34
C VAL A 861 16.94 52.99 -56.06
N LEU A 862 15.86 53.62 -56.55
CA LEU A 862 15.58 55.05 -56.31
C LEU A 862 15.48 55.39 -54.81
N ARG A 863 14.85 54.54 -53.99
CA ARG A 863 14.76 54.73 -52.53
C ARG A 863 16.13 54.62 -51.85
N HIS A 864 16.94 53.62 -52.20
CA HIS A 864 18.27 53.43 -51.60
C HIS A 864 19.24 54.55 -52.02
N THR A 865 19.21 55.01 -53.27
CA THR A 865 20.00 56.17 -53.74
C THR A 865 19.60 57.44 -52.99
N LEU A 866 18.30 57.62 -52.71
CA LEU A 866 17.80 58.74 -51.92
C LEU A 866 18.28 58.69 -50.46
N TYR A 867 18.32 57.49 -49.86
CA TYR A 867 18.81 57.27 -48.50
C TYR A 867 20.34 57.47 -48.36
N LEU A 868 21.12 57.13 -49.39
CA LEU A 868 22.58 57.40 -49.43
C LEU A 868 22.90 58.87 -49.71
N GLY A 869 21.97 59.60 -50.33
CA GLY A 869 22.23 60.91 -50.91
C GLY A 869 23.01 60.85 -52.23
N ASP A 870 23.06 59.69 -52.89
CA ASP A 870 23.74 59.47 -54.17
C ASP A 870 22.83 59.90 -55.33
N MET A 871 22.82 61.20 -55.60
CA MET A 871 21.94 61.82 -56.60
C MET A 871 22.40 61.56 -58.05
N GLU A 872 23.64 61.12 -58.24
CA GLU A 872 24.18 60.75 -59.55
C GLU A 872 23.57 59.43 -60.00
N GLU A 873 23.60 58.41 -59.15
CA GLU A 873 22.93 57.14 -59.43
C GLU A 873 21.40 57.27 -59.47
N PHE A 874 20.81 58.17 -58.69
CA PHE A 874 19.37 58.47 -58.76
C PHE A 874 18.97 59.01 -60.14
N ALA A 875 19.72 60.00 -60.66
CA ALA A 875 19.49 60.55 -61.99
C ALA A 875 19.72 59.52 -63.10
N ASN A 876 20.74 58.67 -62.97
CA ASN A 876 21.01 57.60 -63.92
C ASN A 876 19.87 56.56 -63.95
N THR A 877 19.36 56.15 -62.78
CA THR A 877 18.23 55.21 -62.68
C THR A 877 16.93 55.80 -63.26
N LEU A 878 16.68 57.11 -63.09
CA LEU A 878 15.56 57.82 -63.73
C LEU A 878 15.68 57.86 -65.26
N LYS A 879 16.90 58.02 -65.77
CA LYS A 879 17.18 58.00 -67.21
C LYS A 879 16.97 56.59 -67.78
N GLU A 880 17.46 55.56 -67.09
CA GLU A 880 17.27 54.15 -67.46
C GLU A 880 15.81 53.70 -67.43
N SER A 881 15.00 54.25 -66.53
CA SER A 881 13.54 54.00 -66.45
C SER A 881 12.70 54.84 -67.44
N GLY A 882 13.34 55.64 -68.31
CA GLY A 882 12.68 56.41 -69.37
C GLY A 882 12.26 57.84 -69.00
N TYR A 883 12.50 58.28 -67.77
CA TYR A 883 12.16 59.63 -67.27
C TYR A 883 13.32 60.63 -67.48
N THR A 884 13.72 60.84 -68.72
CA THR A 884 14.88 61.68 -69.11
C THR A 884 14.76 63.13 -68.64
N LYS A 885 13.58 63.74 -68.79
CA LYS A 885 13.33 65.13 -68.33
C LYS A 885 13.48 65.30 -66.83
N LEU A 886 13.10 64.27 -66.05
CA LEU A 886 13.20 64.30 -64.59
C LEU A 886 14.65 64.07 -64.13
N SER A 887 15.39 63.22 -64.85
CA SER A 887 16.83 63.02 -64.66
C SER A 887 17.61 64.32 -64.91
N GLU A 888 17.33 65.02 -66.03
CA GLU A 888 17.95 66.31 -66.33
C GLU A 888 17.61 67.39 -65.30
N ALA A 889 16.36 67.42 -64.82
CA ALA A 889 15.96 68.32 -63.74
C ALA A 889 16.71 68.00 -62.44
N CYS A 890 16.88 66.73 -62.09
CA CYS A 890 17.64 66.29 -60.92
C CYS A 890 19.12 66.69 -61.02
N GLN A 891 19.76 66.44 -62.17
CA GLN A 891 21.16 66.80 -62.41
C GLN A 891 21.40 68.32 -62.35
N LYS A 892 20.48 69.13 -62.88
CA LYS A 892 20.51 70.59 -62.77
C LYS A 892 20.27 71.08 -61.33
N THR A 893 19.38 70.43 -60.59
CA THR A 893 19.05 70.83 -59.21
C THR A 893 20.19 70.56 -58.24
N TYR A 894 20.91 69.44 -58.41
CA TYR A 894 22.02 69.03 -57.53
C TYR A 894 23.42 69.38 -58.08
N GLY A 895 23.53 70.00 -59.25
CA GLY A 895 24.80 70.48 -59.82
C GLY A 895 25.73 69.38 -60.35
N LEU A 896 25.16 68.27 -60.84
CA LEU A 896 25.92 67.08 -61.29
C LEU A 896 26.33 67.14 -62.77
N ALA A 897 25.73 68.04 -63.56
CA ALA A 897 26.07 68.24 -64.96
C ALA A 897 26.98 69.45 -65.13
N SER A 898 28.25 69.18 -65.41
CA SER A 898 29.18 70.06 -66.14
C SER A 898 29.51 71.43 -65.51
N GLY A 899 30.71 71.54 -64.92
CA GLY A 899 31.71 72.60 -65.20
C GLY A 899 31.42 74.09 -65.02
N ASP A 900 30.17 74.55 -64.83
CA ASP A 900 29.83 75.97 -64.78
C ASP A 900 29.09 76.33 -63.48
N GLY A 901 29.74 77.19 -62.69
CA GLY A 901 29.37 77.58 -61.34
C GLY A 901 28.17 78.52 -61.23
N HIS A 902 26.96 77.98 -61.36
CA HIS A 902 25.77 78.58 -60.76
C HIS A 902 25.02 77.55 -59.90
N SER A 903 25.45 77.47 -58.64
CA SER A 903 24.75 76.76 -57.58
C SER A 903 23.42 77.45 -57.27
N ASN A 904 22.30 76.77 -57.53
CA ASN A 904 21.05 77.10 -56.86
C ASN A 904 21.15 76.58 -55.42
N THR A 905 21.54 77.48 -54.50
CA THR A 905 21.90 77.24 -53.10
C THR A 905 20.74 76.94 -52.15
N ASN A 906 19.68 76.27 -52.62
CA ASN A 906 18.61 75.79 -51.73
C ASN A 906 18.52 74.26 -51.61
N ALA A 907 19.23 73.50 -52.44
CA ALA A 907 19.25 72.05 -52.35
C ALA A 907 20.36 71.59 -51.38
N LYS A 908 19.99 71.25 -50.13
CA LYS A 908 20.87 70.50 -49.23
C LYS A 908 20.85 69.03 -49.63
N TYR A 909 22.00 68.36 -49.62
CA TYR A 909 22.06 66.91 -49.73
C TYR A 909 21.13 66.30 -48.68
N LEU A 910 20.31 65.32 -49.09
CA LEU A 910 19.66 64.41 -48.16
C LEU A 910 20.78 63.55 -47.56
N THR A 911 21.47 64.08 -46.56
CA THR A 911 22.32 63.26 -45.72
C THR A 911 21.40 62.33 -44.94
N PRO A 912 21.70 61.02 -44.86
CA PRO A 912 20.96 60.14 -43.97
C PRO A 912 20.93 60.79 -42.57
N PRO A 913 19.79 60.73 -41.86
CA PRO A 913 19.68 61.34 -40.55
C PRO A 913 20.84 60.86 -39.67
N GLN A 914 21.44 61.76 -38.90
CA GLN A 914 22.43 61.33 -37.91
C GLN A 914 21.79 60.26 -37.02
N PRO A 915 22.40 59.08 -36.88
CA PRO A 915 21.80 57.98 -36.13
C PRO A 915 21.54 58.44 -34.71
N ILE A 916 20.33 58.20 -34.20
CA ILE A 916 19.89 58.62 -32.85
C ILE A 916 20.80 58.01 -31.77
N VAL A 917 21.43 56.87 -32.07
CA VAL A 917 22.42 56.18 -31.24
C VAL A 917 23.59 55.77 -32.14
N LYS A 918 24.81 56.20 -31.81
CA LYS A 918 26.02 55.76 -32.52
C LYS A 918 26.17 54.25 -32.38
N TYR A 919 26.62 53.61 -33.46
CA TYR A 919 27.02 52.21 -33.48
C TYR A 919 28.27 52.05 -32.60
N ASP A 920 28.11 51.87 -31.30
CA ASP A 920 29.18 51.42 -30.42
C ASP A 920 29.29 49.91 -30.60
N GLU A 921 30.46 49.43 -31.03
CA GLU A 921 30.75 48.00 -31.25
C GLU A 921 30.46 47.11 -30.02
N ASN A 922 30.33 47.73 -28.83
CA ASN A 922 30.08 47.06 -27.56
C ASN A 922 28.62 47.02 -27.09
N SER A 923 27.68 47.76 -27.71
CA SER A 923 26.24 47.69 -27.35
C SER A 923 25.34 47.74 -28.58
N ILE A 924 25.20 46.56 -29.21
CA ILE A 924 24.57 46.37 -30.52
C ILE A 924 23.02 46.47 -30.46
N ASN A 925 22.41 46.39 -29.27
CA ASN A 925 20.97 46.34 -29.08
C ASN A 925 20.40 47.64 -28.49
N TRP A 926 19.21 48.05 -28.93
CA TRP A 926 18.52 49.21 -28.35
C TRP A 926 18.07 48.90 -26.92
N PRO A 927 18.11 49.88 -26.00
CA PRO A 927 17.65 49.69 -24.63
C PRO A 927 16.17 49.29 -24.60
N ILE A 928 15.89 48.14 -24.00
CA ILE A 928 14.55 47.54 -23.94
C ILE A 928 13.66 48.43 -23.04
N ARG A 929 12.67 49.11 -23.61
CA ARG A 929 11.55 49.63 -22.83
C ARG A 929 10.60 48.47 -22.54
N ILE A 930 10.78 47.80 -21.41
CA ILE A 930 9.86 46.75 -20.94
C ILE A 930 8.48 47.41 -20.71
N LYS A 931 7.54 47.21 -21.64
CA LYS A 931 6.12 47.42 -21.38
C LYS A 931 5.63 46.24 -20.56
N ILE A 932 5.65 46.37 -19.23
CA ILE A 932 4.96 45.44 -18.34
C ILE A 932 3.47 45.50 -18.69
N GLY A 933 2.95 44.39 -19.23
CA GLY A 933 1.57 44.26 -19.62
C GLY A 933 0.65 44.51 -18.42
N LYS A 934 -0.29 45.44 -18.57
CA LYS A 934 -1.42 45.61 -17.65
C LYS A 934 -2.23 44.31 -17.62
N ASN A 935 -2.07 43.50 -16.58
CA ASN A 935 -3.10 42.59 -16.12
C ASN A 935 -3.16 42.64 -14.58
N LYS A 936 -4.21 43.31 -14.11
CA LYS A 936 -4.86 43.28 -12.78
C LYS A 936 -3.99 43.46 -11.52
N ASN A 937 -4.11 44.66 -10.95
CA ASN A 937 -4.02 45.04 -9.53
C ASN A 937 -3.10 44.20 -8.65
N VAL A 938 -1.82 44.57 -8.60
CA VAL A 938 -1.06 44.58 -7.35
C VAL A 938 -0.40 45.95 -7.26
N ASP A 939 -0.82 46.73 -6.28
CA ASP A 939 -0.28 48.04 -5.96
C ASP A 939 1.05 47.82 -5.22
N TYR A 940 2.17 48.02 -5.93
CA TYR A 940 3.51 47.70 -5.41
C TYR A 940 4.09 48.76 -4.47
N ASP A 941 3.37 49.88 -4.26
CA ASP A 941 3.81 50.97 -3.39
C ASP A 941 3.50 50.73 -1.89
N GLN A 942 2.82 49.63 -1.53
CA GLN A 942 2.58 49.26 -0.12
C GLN A 942 3.50 48.15 0.43
N ILE A 943 4.44 47.64 -0.38
CA ILE A 943 5.32 46.52 0.03
C ILE A 943 6.75 46.99 0.35
N VAL A 944 7.09 48.26 0.11
CA VAL A 944 8.46 48.77 0.33
C VAL A 944 8.72 49.25 1.77
N ASP A 945 7.69 49.47 2.61
CA ASP A 945 7.88 50.03 3.97
C ASP A 945 7.78 49.02 5.13
N LYS A 946 7.65 47.71 4.85
CA LYS A 946 7.68 46.68 5.90
C LYS A 946 8.33 45.42 5.39
N PHE A 947 9.65 45.30 5.51
CA PHE A 947 10.39 44.08 5.88
C PHE A 947 11.89 44.36 5.69
N ASP A 948 12.47 45.08 6.64
CA ASP A 948 13.92 45.07 6.87
C ASP A 948 14.31 43.73 7.50
N GLY A 949 15.26 43.03 6.87
CA GLY A 949 15.97 41.90 7.45
C GLY A 949 15.67 40.54 6.83
N LEU A 950 16.23 40.31 5.63
CA LEU A 950 16.76 39.01 5.15
C LEU A 950 17.37 39.24 3.76
N ASP A 951 18.63 38.85 3.60
CA ASP A 951 19.44 39.04 2.37
C ASP A 951 18.74 38.47 1.13
N LEU A 952 18.23 39.37 0.30
CA LEU A 952 17.87 39.08 -1.08
C LEU A 952 19.16 39.00 -1.89
N VAL A 953 19.62 37.77 -2.11
CA VAL A 953 20.57 37.46 -3.18
C VAL A 953 19.97 37.97 -4.48
N GLN A 954 20.55 39.04 -5.01
CA GLN A 954 20.25 39.57 -6.33
C GLN A 954 20.54 38.45 -7.34
N TYR A 955 19.48 37.88 -7.92
CA TYR A 955 19.63 37.13 -9.16
C TYR A 955 19.99 38.15 -10.25
N GLU A 956 21.29 38.31 -10.50
CA GLU A 956 21.75 38.78 -11.80
C GLU A 956 21.20 37.82 -12.87
N PRO A 957 20.66 38.31 -13.98
CA PRO A 957 20.39 37.45 -15.12
C PRO A 957 21.73 36.92 -15.60
N VAL A 958 21.99 35.63 -15.36
CA VAL A 958 23.13 34.93 -15.98
C VAL A 958 22.85 34.90 -17.47
N ILE A 959 23.40 35.89 -18.17
CA ILE A 959 23.51 35.92 -19.62
C ILE A 959 24.51 34.82 -19.97
N HIS A 960 24.02 33.61 -20.21
CA HIS A 960 24.81 32.62 -20.95
C HIS A 960 24.85 33.03 -22.42
N SER A 961 25.65 34.05 -22.74
CA SER A 961 26.07 34.31 -24.10
C SER A 961 27.12 33.27 -24.48
N LYS A 962 26.67 32.09 -24.97
CA LYS A 962 27.49 31.38 -25.95
C LYS A 962 27.42 32.18 -27.23
N SER A 963 28.36 33.12 -27.38
CA SER A 963 28.60 33.79 -28.65
C SER A 963 28.98 32.73 -29.68
N ALA A 964 28.06 32.45 -30.61
CA ALA A 964 28.41 31.79 -31.85
C ALA A 964 29.33 32.77 -32.62
N ARG A 965 30.63 32.55 -32.53
CA ARG A 965 31.59 33.20 -33.42
C ARG A 965 31.32 32.72 -34.85
N PRO A 966 31.23 33.61 -35.84
CA PRO A 966 31.36 33.22 -37.23
C PRO A 966 32.87 33.13 -37.53
N GLU A 967 33.47 31.96 -37.30
CA GLU A 967 34.80 31.67 -37.83
C GLU A 967 34.63 30.92 -39.16
N ASP A 968 34.84 31.67 -40.24
CA ASP A 968 35.50 31.23 -41.47
C ASP A 968 36.09 32.47 -42.14
N ASN A 969 37.05 33.10 -41.45
CA ASN A 969 38.11 33.83 -42.13
C ASN A 969 39.32 32.91 -42.13
N VAL A 970 39.48 32.23 -43.26
CA VAL A 970 40.79 31.76 -43.75
C VAL A 970 41.78 32.91 -43.58
N TRP A 971 43.01 32.60 -43.17
CA TRP A 971 44.16 33.50 -42.86
C TRP A 971 44.36 33.84 -41.38
N ASP A 972 44.89 32.88 -40.61
CA ASP A 972 46.25 32.90 -40.04
C ASP A 972 46.36 31.94 -38.85
N SER A 973 47.35 31.05 -38.91
CA SER A 973 47.66 30.03 -37.90
C SER A 973 49.11 30.14 -37.44
N ILE A 974 49.33 29.73 -36.17
CA ILE A 974 50.57 29.29 -35.50
C ILE A 974 51.03 30.25 -34.39
N ASP A 975 50.73 29.89 -33.13
CA ASP A 975 51.79 29.42 -32.22
C ASP A 975 51.19 28.71 -30.98
N ASP A 976 51.69 27.51 -30.73
CA ASP A 976 51.44 26.68 -29.54
C ASP A 976 52.45 27.04 -28.43
N ASN A 977 52.02 26.94 -27.17
CA ASN A 977 52.85 26.46 -26.06
C ASN A 977 52.00 26.20 -24.79
N GLU A 978 51.62 24.94 -24.61
CA GLU A 978 51.25 24.35 -23.31
C GLU A 978 52.50 23.73 -22.67
N LEU A 979 52.66 23.93 -21.35
CA LEU A 979 53.60 23.18 -20.50
C LEU A 979 52.90 22.79 -19.20
N ASP A 980 52.64 21.48 -19.11
CA ASP A 980 52.71 20.55 -17.98
C ASP A 980 52.21 20.94 -16.58
N LEU A 981 51.14 20.23 -16.20
CA LEU A 981 50.82 19.77 -14.85
C LEU A 981 51.63 18.50 -14.55
N HIS A 982 52.34 18.46 -13.42
CA HIS A 982 52.24 17.35 -12.44
C HIS A 982 53.06 17.63 -11.17
N GLU A 983 52.64 16.94 -10.10
CA GLU A 983 53.24 16.79 -8.76
C GLU A 983 52.85 17.78 -7.66
N LYS A 984 51.96 17.31 -6.77
CA LYS A 984 52.29 17.07 -5.34
C LYS A 984 51.12 16.41 -4.61
N ASN A 985 51.22 15.09 -4.44
CA ASN A 985 50.57 14.35 -3.35
C ASN A 985 51.67 13.95 -2.37
N ASN A 986 51.62 14.50 -1.16
CA ASN A 986 51.96 13.85 0.12
C ASN A 986 52.11 14.89 1.23
N GLN A 987 51.09 15.00 2.08
CA GLN A 987 51.22 15.44 3.47
C GLN A 987 49.98 14.97 4.25
N SER A 988 50.13 13.86 4.99
CA SER A 988 49.20 13.43 6.04
C SER A 988 49.60 14.14 7.34
N SER A 989 48.80 15.10 7.79
CA SER A 989 48.82 15.60 9.16
C SER A 989 47.89 14.73 10.02
N ASP A 990 48.36 14.28 11.18
CA ASP A 990 47.57 13.63 12.22
C ASP A 990 46.36 14.50 12.58
N VAL A 991 45.16 14.05 12.24
CA VAL A 991 43.91 14.68 12.65
C VAL A 991 43.29 13.81 13.75
N ASP A 992 43.21 14.31 14.98
CA ASP A 992 42.58 13.59 16.09
C ASP A 992 41.05 13.53 15.85
N LEU A 993 40.57 12.35 15.46
CA LEU A 993 39.16 12.11 15.15
C LEU A 993 38.25 12.39 16.34
N VAL A 994 38.74 12.26 17.58
CA VAL A 994 37.96 12.60 18.77
C VAL A 994 37.73 14.12 18.84
N GLU A 995 38.72 14.93 18.47
CA GLU A 995 38.62 16.39 18.47
C GLU A 995 37.64 16.88 17.38
N LEU A 996 37.69 16.29 16.18
CA LEU A 996 36.70 16.57 15.12
C LEU A 996 35.25 16.24 15.52
N VAL A 997 35.06 15.17 16.31
CA VAL A 997 33.74 14.81 16.85
C VAL A 997 33.29 15.81 17.90
N MET A 998 34.20 16.32 18.75
CA MET A 998 33.92 17.40 19.70
C MET A 998 33.59 18.73 19.00
N GLU A 999 34.22 19.00 17.85
CA GLU A 999 33.93 20.17 17.00
C GLU A 999 32.61 20.05 16.20
N GLY A 1000 31.92 18.91 16.26
CA GLY A 1000 30.66 18.68 15.55
C GLY A 1000 30.81 18.40 14.04
N LYS A 1001 32.03 18.12 13.56
CA LYS A 1001 32.33 17.87 12.12
C LYS A 1001 32.13 16.40 11.75
N PHE A 1002 30.88 15.93 11.78
CA PHE A 1002 30.55 14.50 11.57
C PHE A 1002 30.82 13.97 10.16
N ILE A 1003 30.68 14.80 9.13
CA ILE A 1003 30.89 14.38 7.72
C ILE A 1003 32.37 14.02 7.47
N GLY A 1004 33.31 14.84 7.93
CA GLY A 1004 34.74 14.57 7.77
C GLY A 1004 35.19 13.31 8.54
N VAL A 1005 34.59 13.05 9.71
CA VAL A 1005 34.84 11.82 10.49
C VAL A 1005 34.36 10.58 9.76
N ILE A 1006 33.18 10.64 9.14
CA ILE A 1006 32.61 9.51 8.37
C ILE A 1006 33.45 9.24 7.12
N GLU A 1007 33.91 10.26 6.40
CA GLU A 1007 34.79 10.09 5.23
C GLU A 1007 36.13 9.43 5.59
N LEU A 1008 36.74 9.83 6.72
CA LEU A 1008 37.97 9.22 7.23
C LEU A 1008 37.75 7.77 7.67
N LEU A 1009 36.66 7.47 8.38
CA LEU A 1009 36.30 6.10 8.75
C LEU A 1009 36.00 5.21 7.53
N THR A 1010 35.40 5.77 6.49
CA THR A 1010 35.12 5.07 5.23
C THR A 1010 36.41 4.72 4.48
N LYS A 1011 37.40 5.62 4.52
CA LYS A 1011 38.72 5.37 3.96
C LYS A 1011 39.47 4.24 4.69
N ILE A 1012 39.28 4.11 6.01
CA ILE A 1012 40.00 3.12 6.84
C ILE A 1012 39.30 1.76 6.85
N PHE A 1013 37.98 1.73 7.03
CA PHE A 1013 37.21 0.50 7.24
C PHE A 1013 36.39 0.04 6.03
N GLY A 1014 36.42 0.76 4.89
CA GLY A 1014 35.60 0.48 3.71
C GLY A 1014 34.23 1.13 3.80
N ASP A 1015 33.24 0.68 3.01
CA ASP A 1015 31.90 1.26 3.05
C ASP A 1015 31.24 1.11 4.43
N VAL A 1016 30.86 2.26 5.00
CA VAL A 1016 30.30 2.36 6.36
C VAL A 1016 28.90 2.97 6.32
N ASP A 1017 28.00 2.46 7.15
CA ASP A 1017 26.65 3.00 7.30
C ASP A 1017 26.66 4.38 7.97
N SER A 1018 26.41 5.40 7.15
CA SER A 1018 26.44 6.79 7.59
C SER A 1018 25.32 7.17 8.56
N GLU A 1019 24.21 6.42 8.60
CA GLU A 1019 23.06 6.75 9.47
C GLU A 1019 23.33 6.30 10.91
N VAL A 1020 23.78 5.06 11.10
CA VAL A 1020 24.14 4.50 12.41
C VAL A 1020 25.27 5.31 13.05
N LEU A 1021 26.30 5.66 12.27
CA LEU A 1021 27.41 6.47 12.75
C LEU A 1021 26.99 7.88 13.17
N LYS A 1022 26.10 8.56 12.44
CA LYS A 1022 25.62 9.89 12.83
C LYS A 1022 24.93 9.86 14.20
N VAL A 1023 24.16 8.81 14.50
CA VAL A 1023 23.51 8.63 15.81
C VAL A 1023 24.56 8.43 16.92
N VAL A 1024 25.54 7.57 16.70
CA VAL A 1024 26.63 7.31 17.66
C VAL A 1024 27.49 8.56 17.89
N LEU A 1025 27.87 9.26 16.82
CA LEU A 1025 28.65 10.50 16.89
C LEU A 1025 27.89 11.63 17.61
N SER A 1026 26.58 11.73 17.36
CA SER A 1026 25.71 12.69 18.07
C SER A 1026 25.58 12.34 19.55
N TYR A 1027 25.47 11.06 19.90
CA TYR A 1027 25.46 10.60 21.29
C TYR A 1027 26.76 10.99 22.00
N ILE A 1028 27.92 10.73 21.37
CA ILE A 1028 29.23 11.04 21.94
C ILE A 1028 29.42 12.56 22.12
N HIS A 1029 29.10 13.35 21.09
CA HIS A 1029 29.13 14.82 21.16
C HIS A 1029 28.22 15.37 22.27
N ASN A 1030 27.01 14.82 22.44
CA ASN A 1030 26.09 15.27 23.48
C ASN A 1030 26.54 14.87 24.89
N THR A 1031 27.19 13.71 25.05
CA THR A 1031 27.73 13.27 26.35
C THR A 1031 28.96 14.06 26.82
N SER A 1032 29.73 14.67 25.91
CA SER A 1032 30.90 15.47 26.24
C SER A 1032 30.58 16.95 26.49
N VAL A 1033 29.59 17.50 25.79
CA VAL A 1033 29.17 18.90 25.91
C VAL A 1033 28.32 19.15 27.17
N SER A 1034 27.72 18.11 27.77
CA SER A 1034 26.87 18.24 28.96
C SER A 1034 27.65 18.39 30.28
N ASN A 1035 28.50 19.42 30.39
CA ASN A 1035 28.58 20.24 31.59
C ASN A 1035 27.94 21.58 31.23
N SER A 1036 26.67 21.74 31.60
CA SER A 1036 25.76 22.87 31.38
C SER A 1036 24.72 22.69 30.26
N VAL A 1037 23.46 22.66 30.71
CA VAL A 1037 22.19 22.89 30.00
C VAL A 1037 21.69 21.77 29.07
N ASP A 1038 20.72 21.00 29.55
CA ASP A 1038 19.76 20.25 28.71
C ASP A 1038 18.87 21.26 27.95
N PRO A 1039 18.68 21.11 26.64
CA PRO A 1039 17.47 20.44 26.16
C PRO A 1039 17.67 19.65 24.85
N PHE A 1040 17.10 18.46 24.74
CA PHE A 1040 16.63 17.74 23.54
C PHE A 1040 16.81 16.23 23.74
N GLN A 1041 15.71 15.47 23.69
CA GLN A 1041 15.77 14.05 23.33
C GLN A 1041 14.43 13.60 22.71
N GLN A 1042 14.38 13.76 21.38
CA GLN A 1042 13.69 12.85 20.47
C GLN A 1042 14.83 12.18 19.68
N LEU A 1043 15.10 10.91 19.99
CA LEU A 1043 15.81 9.91 19.17
C LEU A 1043 16.12 8.73 20.10
N ASN A 1044 15.35 7.63 19.97
CA ASN A 1044 15.88 6.27 19.78
C ASN A 1044 14.89 5.17 20.21
N ASP A 1045 14.60 4.28 19.25
CA ASP A 1045 14.30 2.85 19.43
C ASP A 1045 15.56 2.04 19.84
N PHE A 1046 16.47 2.67 20.57
CA PHE A 1046 17.66 2.04 21.15
C PHE A 1046 17.77 2.58 22.58
N ASN A 1047 17.47 1.72 23.55
CA ASN A 1047 17.63 2.03 24.97
C ASN A 1047 19.12 2.20 25.29
N PHE A 1048 19.63 3.43 25.17
CA PHE A 1048 20.94 3.80 25.68
C PHE A 1048 20.80 4.11 27.18
N GLY A 1049 21.14 3.15 28.03
CA GLY A 1049 21.17 3.29 29.48
C GLY A 1049 22.26 4.26 29.97
N THR A 1050 21.90 5.06 30.98
CA THR A 1050 22.69 5.90 31.91
C THR A 1050 23.89 6.70 31.40
N LYS A 1051 23.80 8.04 31.55
CA LYS A 1051 24.87 9.04 31.34
C LYS A 1051 26.16 8.68 32.13
N LYS A 1052 27.22 8.27 31.42
CA LYS A 1052 28.61 8.25 31.89
C LYS A 1052 29.54 8.78 30.80
N SER A 1053 30.63 9.43 31.20
CA SER A 1053 31.63 10.07 30.34
C SER A 1053 32.26 9.10 29.33
N PHE A 1054 32.64 9.62 28.16
CA PHE A 1054 33.31 8.85 27.11
C PHE A 1054 34.78 8.55 27.49
N GLY A 1055 35.13 7.27 27.67
CA GLY A 1055 36.47 6.82 28.06
C GLY A 1055 36.62 5.29 28.11
N MET A 1056 37.85 4.78 28.16
CA MET A 1056 38.13 3.32 28.19
C MET A 1056 37.50 2.61 29.39
N GLU A 1057 37.38 3.29 30.54
CA GLU A 1057 36.72 2.75 31.74
C GLU A 1057 35.22 2.48 31.51
N ASN A 1058 34.56 3.29 30.68
CA ASN A 1058 33.14 3.12 30.36
C ASN A 1058 32.91 1.91 29.45
N ILE A 1059 33.80 1.66 28.48
CA ILE A 1059 33.74 0.46 27.63
C ILE A 1059 33.88 -0.81 28.47
N ALA A 1060 34.77 -0.80 29.47
CA ALA A 1060 34.93 -1.92 30.38
C ALA A 1060 33.67 -2.14 31.27
N ASP A 1061 33.08 -1.06 31.80
CA ASP A 1061 31.85 -1.09 32.59
C ASP A 1061 30.66 -1.66 31.78
N MET A 1062 30.48 -1.21 30.53
CA MET A 1062 29.41 -1.68 29.65
C MET A 1062 29.54 -3.18 29.35
N ILE A 1063 30.76 -3.67 29.12
CA ILE A 1063 31.01 -5.10 28.92
C ILE A 1063 30.68 -5.91 30.19
N GLN A 1064 31.03 -5.39 31.38
CA GLN A 1064 30.67 -6.03 32.63
C GLN A 1064 29.17 -6.06 32.88
N GLU A 1065 28.43 -5.02 32.48
CA GLU A 1065 26.97 -4.99 32.50
C GLU A 1065 26.38 -6.04 31.54
N GLY A 1066 26.92 -6.13 30.32
CA GLY A 1066 26.59 -7.19 29.37
C GLY A 1066 26.74 -8.59 29.98
N PHE A 1067 27.84 -8.87 30.70
CA PHE A 1067 28.06 -10.15 31.40
C PHE A 1067 27.06 -10.41 32.53
N LYS A 1068 26.66 -9.38 33.29
CA LYS A 1068 25.62 -9.52 34.32
C LYS A 1068 24.29 -9.95 33.69
N ASN A 1069 23.92 -9.35 32.56
CA ASN A 1069 22.68 -9.68 31.85
C ASN A 1069 22.70 -11.10 31.25
N VAL A 1070 23.85 -11.58 30.75
CA VAL A 1070 23.99 -12.99 30.34
C VAL A 1070 23.75 -13.93 31.51
N THR A 1071 24.30 -13.61 32.69
CA THR A 1071 24.12 -14.45 33.90
C THR A 1071 22.67 -14.43 34.39
N ALA A 1072 21.96 -13.31 34.25
CA ALA A 1072 20.54 -13.16 34.60
C ALA A 1072 19.58 -13.82 33.60
N GLY A 1073 20.03 -14.15 32.39
CA GLY A 1073 19.20 -14.68 31.31
C GLY A 1073 18.49 -13.62 30.45
N ASN A 1074 18.87 -12.35 30.59
CA ASN A 1074 18.32 -11.23 29.80
C ASN A 1074 19.12 -11.05 28.49
N PHE A 1075 18.91 -11.94 27.52
CA PHE A 1075 19.72 -12.00 26.30
C PHE A 1075 19.54 -10.80 25.35
N GLU A 1076 18.34 -10.22 25.27
CA GLU A 1076 18.07 -9.04 24.42
C GLU A 1076 18.80 -7.79 24.94
N GLU A 1077 18.74 -7.53 26.25
CA GLU A 1077 19.44 -6.41 26.90
C GLU A 1077 20.96 -6.60 26.84
N SER A 1078 21.43 -7.85 27.00
CA SER A 1078 22.85 -8.19 26.86
C SER A 1078 23.36 -7.96 25.43
N LEU A 1079 22.58 -8.36 24.42
CA LEU A 1079 22.91 -8.13 23.01
C LEU A 1079 22.98 -6.63 22.68
N ALA A 1080 22.05 -5.83 23.19
CA ALA A 1080 22.06 -4.37 23.03
C ALA A 1080 23.33 -3.76 23.65
N SER A 1081 23.67 -4.14 24.87
CA SER A 1081 24.87 -3.66 25.58
C SER A 1081 26.18 -3.97 24.84
N PHE A 1082 26.36 -5.22 24.36
CA PHE A 1082 27.56 -5.57 23.59
C PHE A 1082 27.64 -4.89 22.23
N ARG A 1083 26.51 -4.72 21.53
CA ARG A 1083 26.46 -3.96 20.27
C ARG A 1083 26.80 -2.50 20.48
N GLN A 1084 26.24 -1.89 21.52
CA GLN A 1084 26.51 -0.51 21.89
C GLN A 1084 28.00 -0.30 22.21
N THR A 1085 28.59 -1.22 22.98
CA THR A 1085 30.03 -1.20 23.30
C THR A 1085 30.87 -1.23 22.01
N LEU A 1086 30.50 -2.11 21.07
CA LEU A 1086 31.22 -2.25 19.81
C LEU A 1086 31.03 -1.02 18.89
N GLN A 1087 29.87 -0.37 18.92
CA GLN A 1087 29.62 0.87 18.18
C GLN A 1087 30.39 2.07 18.75
N CYS A 1088 30.41 2.23 20.06
CA CYS A 1088 31.23 3.26 20.73
C CYS A 1088 32.73 3.01 20.56
N GLY A 1089 33.13 1.73 20.47
CA GLY A 1089 34.52 1.32 20.34
C GLY A 1089 35.20 1.68 19.01
N ILE A 1090 34.46 2.04 17.95
CA ILE A 1090 35.04 2.27 16.62
C ILE A 1090 36.01 3.46 16.58
N LEU A 1091 35.71 4.52 17.34
CA LEU A 1091 36.59 5.68 17.46
C LEU A 1091 37.82 5.39 18.33
N MET A 1092 37.68 4.51 19.31
CA MET A 1092 38.76 4.15 20.25
C MET A 1092 39.77 3.18 19.64
N VAL A 1093 39.37 2.37 18.65
CA VAL A 1093 40.26 1.43 17.96
C VAL A 1093 41.44 2.14 17.28
N LEU A 1094 41.28 3.40 16.86
CA LEU A 1094 42.36 4.18 16.25
C LEU A 1094 43.36 4.71 17.27
N LYS A 1095 42.91 5.00 18.50
CA LYS A 1095 43.74 5.54 19.59
C LYS A 1095 44.40 4.46 20.45
N TYR A 1096 43.72 3.34 20.67
CA TYR A 1096 44.18 2.22 21.52
C TYR A 1096 43.94 0.85 20.82
N PRO A 1097 44.67 0.54 19.73
CA PRO A 1097 44.38 -0.61 18.87
C PRO A 1097 44.60 -1.98 19.54
N THR A 1098 45.52 -2.09 20.49
CA THR A 1098 45.86 -3.36 21.16
C THR A 1098 44.82 -3.76 22.20
N GLU A 1099 44.41 -2.83 23.06
CA GLU A 1099 43.43 -3.08 24.12
C GLU A 1099 42.01 -3.25 23.55
N MET A 1100 41.63 -2.41 22.59
CA MET A 1100 40.31 -2.49 21.95
C MET A 1100 40.12 -3.76 21.14
N LYS A 1101 41.20 -4.37 20.60
CA LYS A 1101 41.11 -5.65 19.89
C LYS A 1101 40.53 -6.76 20.78
N VAL A 1102 40.96 -6.82 22.04
CA VAL A 1102 40.47 -7.82 23.02
C VAL A 1102 38.98 -7.62 23.28
N TYR A 1103 38.54 -6.37 23.47
CA TYR A 1103 37.13 -6.04 23.72
C TYR A 1103 36.24 -6.27 22.49
N VAL A 1104 36.72 -5.95 21.29
CA VAL A 1104 36.00 -6.21 20.03
C VAL A 1104 35.85 -7.71 19.80
N ASP A 1105 36.89 -8.50 20.08
CA ASP A 1105 36.85 -9.97 19.97
C ASP A 1105 35.83 -10.56 20.97
N GLN A 1106 35.81 -10.07 22.22
CA GLN A 1106 34.80 -10.47 23.21
C GLN A 1106 33.39 -10.09 22.77
N CYS A 1107 33.14 -8.84 22.36
CA CYS A 1107 31.83 -8.40 21.92
C CYS A 1107 31.34 -9.20 20.70
N ARG A 1108 32.23 -9.50 19.74
CA ARG A 1108 31.89 -10.33 18.58
C ARG A 1108 31.38 -11.71 18.99
N ILE A 1109 32.09 -12.39 19.89
CA ILE A 1109 31.74 -13.74 20.35
C ILE A 1109 30.41 -13.72 21.10
N TYR A 1110 30.21 -12.77 22.01
CA TYR A 1110 29.00 -12.68 22.81
C TYR A 1110 27.78 -12.28 21.98
N ILE A 1111 27.91 -11.34 21.04
CA ILE A 1111 26.81 -10.97 20.13
C ILE A 1111 26.37 -12.18 19.30
N LEU A 1112 27.32 -12.94 18.72
CA LEU A 1112 26.99 -14.16 17.99
C LEU A 1112 26.25 -15.17 18.88
N ALA A 1113 26.73 -15.37 20.10
CA ALA A 1113 26.12 -16.29 21.06
C ALA A 1113 24.68 -15.87 21.43
N MET A 1114 24.43 -14.58 21.67
CA MET A 1114 23.08 -14.08 21.98
C MET A 1114 22.12 -14.23 20.79
N ILE A 1115 22.59 -13.94 19.56
CA ILE A 1115 21.79 -14.10 18.35
C ILE A 1115 21.38 -15.56 18.13
N LEU A 1116 22.32 -16.50 18.31
CA LEU A 1116 22.03 -17.94 18.20
C LEU A 1116 20.93 -18.38 19.17
N GLU A 1117 20.95 -17.85 20.40
CA GLU A 1117 19.98 -18.20 21.43
C GLU A 1117 18.59 -17.59 21.17
N LEU A 1118 18.53 -16.35 20.69
CA LEU A 1118 17.26 -15.69 20.31
C LEU A 1118 16.62 -16.39 19.09
N GLU A 1119 17.40 -16.74 18.07
CA GLU A 1119 16.90 -17.48 16.90
C GLU A 1119 16.47 -18.91 17.27
N ARG A 1120 17.16 -19.55 18.21
CA ARG A 1120 16.72 -20.85 18.77
C ARG A 1120 15.33 -20.74 19.39
N GLU A 1121 15.09 -19.74 20.24
CA GLU A 1121 13.80 -19.54 20.91
C GLU A 1121 12.68 -19.30 19.90
N ARG A 1122 12.95 -18.50 18.86
CA ARG A 1122 12.03 -18.27 17.74
C ARG A 1122 11.67 -19.56 16.99
N LEU A 1123 12.65 -20.42 16.72
CA LEU A 1123 12.47 -21.64 15.91
C LEU A 1123 11.92 -22.84 16.70
N SER A 1124 11.85 -22.76 18.03
CA SER A 1124 11.51 -23.89 18.91
C SER A 1124 10.19 -24.61 18.57
N ASN A 1125 9.17 -23.89 18.09
CA ASN A 1125 7.87 -24.45 17.69
C ASN A 1125 7.76 -24.72 16.18
N ILE A 1126 8.64 -24.13 15.37
CA ILE A 1126 8.55 -24.12 13.91
C ILE A 1126 9.41 -25.25 13.33
N ASP A 1127 10.68 -25.29 13.73
CA ASP A 1127 11.64 -26.30 13.31
C ASP A 1127 12.47 -26.77 14.52
N PRO A 1128 12.02 -27.84 15.21
CA PRO A 1128 12.68 -28.34 16.40
C PRO A 1128 14.08 -28.90 16.09
N ARG A 1129 14.32 -29.40 14.87
CA ARG A 1129 15.63 -29.91 14.47
C ARG A 1129 16.64 -28.77 14.40
N ARG A 1130 16.32 -27.70 13.68
CA ARG A 1130 17.21 -26.53 13.54
C ARG A 1130 17.41 -25.81 14.88
N SER A 1131 16.38 -25.73 15.70
CA SER A 1131 16.48 -25.19 17.06
C SER A 1131 17.51 -25.96 17.92
N LEU A 1132 17.53 -27.29 17.85
CA LEU A 1132 18.51 -28.11 18.57
C LEU A 1132 19.93 -27.93 18.00
N GLU A 1133 20.10 -27.78 16.69
CA GLU A 1133 21.41 -27.47 16.08
C GLU A 1133 21.98 -26.14 16.58
N LEU A 1134 21.17 -25.08 16.60
CA LEU A 1134 21.60 -23.76 17.11
C LEU A 1134 21.94 -23.82 18.60
N ALA A 1135 21.20 -24.60 19.39
CA ALA A 1135 21.50 -24.84 20.80
C ALA A 1135 22.87 -25.50 20.98
N ALA A 1136 23.21 -26.48 20.12
CA ALA A 1136 24.53 -27.12 20.15
C ALA A 1136 25.63 -26.13 19.76
N TYR A 1137 25.43 -25.33 18.72
CA TYR A 1137 26.38 -24.30 18.27
C TYR A 1137 26.64 -23.22 19.32
N PHE A 1138 25.61 -22.82 20.08
CA PHE A 1138 25.75 -21.88 21.20
C PHE A 1138 26.75 -22.37 22.26
N THR A 1139 26.86 -23.68 22.48
CA THR A 1139 27.86 -24.27 23.40
C THR A 1139 29.29 -24.22 22.87
N CYS A 1140 29.48 -24.03 21.56
CA CYS A 1140 30.79 -23.95 20.92
C CYS A 1140 31.37 -22.53 20.91
N CYS A 1141 30.60 -21.51 21.28
CA CYS A 1141 31.12 -20.15 21.36
C CYS A 1141 32.14 -20.01 22.51
N ASP A 1142 33.29 -19.41 22.24
CA ASP A 1142 34.39 -19.23 23.21
C ASP A 1142 34.09 -18.13 24.26
N MET A 1143 33.03 -18.34 25.04
CA MET A 1143 32.58 -17.46 26.12
C MET A 1143 33.38 -17.72 27.41
N GLN A 1144 33.27 -16.81 28.40
CA GLN A 1144 33.86 -17.03 29.72
C GLN A 1144 33.38 -18.36 30.32
N PRO A 1145 34.22 -19.09 31.08
CA PRO A 1145 33.90 -20.43 31.59
C PRO A 1145 32.57 -20.51 32.35
N ARG A 1146 32.20 -19.45 33.08
CA ARG A 1146 30.91 -19.36 33.80
C ARG A 1146 29.70 -19.38 32.87
N HIS A 1147 29.72 -18.62 31.78
CA HIS A 1147 28.62 -18.57 30.82
C HIS A 1147 28.55 -19.82 29.94
N ARG A 1148 29.70 -20.37 29.59
CA ARG A 1148 29.80 -21.64 28.84
C ARG A 1148 29.23 -22.81 29.64
N TYR A 1149 29.52 -22.87 30.93
CA TYR A 1149 28.90 -23.83 31.85
C TYR A 1149 27.37 -23.74 31.86
N LEU A 1150 26.80 -22.53 31.93
CA LEU A 1150 25.35 -22.33 31.89
C LEU A 1150 24.74 -22.76 30.55
N ALA A 1151 25.42 -22.44 29.43
CA ALA A 1151 25.02 -22.82 28.08
C ALA A 1151 25.00 -24.35 27.91
N LEU A 1152 26.05 -25.05 28.35
CA LEU A 1152 26.14 -26.51 28.31
C LEU A 1152 25.05 -27.16 29.16
N ARG A 1153 24.85 -26.68 30.39
CA ARG A 1153 23.82 -27.20 31.30
C ARG A 1153 22.41 -27.08 30.71
N ARG A 1154 22.05 -25.93 30.14
CA ARG A 1154 20.74 -25.69 29.50
C ARG A 1154 20.55 -26.62 28.29
N THR A 1155 21.56 -26.70 27.43
CA THR A 1155 21.50 -27.46 26.17
C THR A 1155 21.39 -28.98 26.40
N ILE A 1156 22.10 -29.53 27.39
CA ILE A 1156 21.97 -30.95 27.79
C ILE A 1156 20.53 -31.27 28.19
N GLY A 1157 19.87 -30.40 28.96
CA GLY A 1157 18.48 -30.56 29.36
C GLY A 1157 17.50 -30.50 28.17
N LEU A 1158 17.77 -29.65 27.18
CA LEU A 1158 16.97 -29.54 25.96
C LEU A 1158 17.11 -30.79 25.08
N MET A 1159 18.34 -31.25 24.84
CA MET A 1159 18.60 -32.46 24.05
C MET A 1159 17.99 -33.71 24.69
N TRP A 1160 18.02 -33.80 26.02
CA TRP A 1160 17.37 -34.88 26.76
C TRP A 1160 15.85 -34.89 26.61
N LYS A 1161 15.20 -33.71 26.69
CA LYS A 1161 13.74 -33.58 26.45
C LYS A 1161 13.36 -33.95 25.02
N ALA A 1162 14.21 -33.63 24.06
CA ALA A 1162 14.02 -33.97 22.65
C ALA A 1162 14.39 -35.42 22.28
N GLN A 1163 14.77 -36.26 23.26
CA GLN A 1163 15.17 -37.66 23.07
C GLN A 1163 16.41 -37.86 22.16
N ASN A 1164 17.27 -36.85 22.05
CA ASN A 1164 18.56 -36.91 21.34
C ASN A 1164 19.69 -37.29 22.30
N TYR A 1165 19.79 -38.58 22.65
CA TYR A 1165 20.69 -39.05 23.71
C TYR A 1165 22.15 -39.13 23.29
N ILE A 1166 22.46 -39.39 22.01
CA ILE A 1166 23.85 -39.46 21.51
C ILE A 1166 24.49 -38.07 21.55
N SER A 1167 23.84 -37.07 20.94
CA SER A 1167 24.23 -35.66 21.03
C SER A 1167 24.31 -35.13 22.48
N ALA A 1168 23.36 -35.51 23.34
CA ALA A 1168 23.42 -35.15 24.77
C ALA A 1168 24.63 -35.77 25.48
N SER A 1169 24.99 -37.02 25.15
CA SER A 1169 26.19 -37.68 25.71
C SER A 1169 27.48 -36.98 25.29
N ALA A 1170 27.57 -36.51 24.04
CA ALA A 1170 28.72 -35.74 23.56
C ALA A 1170 28.90 -34.41 24.33
N LEU A 1171 27.81 -33.68 24.59
CA LEU A 1171 27.85 -32.44 25.37
C LEU A 1171 28.18 -32.69 26.85
N VAL A 1172 27.72 -33.79 27.43
CA VAL A 1172 28.08 -34.19 28.80
C VAL A 1172 29.57 -34.55 28.90
N LYS A 1173 30.14 -35.26 27.92
CA LYS A 1173 31.60 -35.52 27.85
C LYS A 1173 32.40 -34.22 27.77
N ARG A 1174 31.91 -33.24 27.01
CA ARG A 1174 32.51 -31.89 26.94
C ARG A 1174 32.46 -31.18 28.30
N LEU A 1175 31.31 -31.18 28.97
CA LEU A 1175 31.14 -30.61 30.31
C LEU A 1175 32.09 -31.25 31.35
N LEU A 1176 32.31 -32.58 31.26
CA LEU A 1176 33.23 -33.29 32.15
C LEU A 1176 34.71 -33.01 31.88
N SER A 1177 35.04 -32.50 30.70
CA SER A 1177 36.42 -32.18 30.29
C SER A 1177 36.85 -30.74 30.59
N GLU A 1178 35.94 -29.86 31.05
CA GLU A 1178 36.25 -28.46 31.38
C GLU A 1178 36.66 -28.30 32.86
N ASP A 1179 37.65 -27.44 33.12
CA ASP A 1179 38.11 -27.09 34.47
C ASP A 1179 37.15 -26.08 35.12
N ILE A 1180 36.18 -26.57 35.90
CA ILE A 1180 35.11 -25.77 36.53
C ILE A 1180 35.45 -25.43 38.00
N THR A 1181 36.73 -25.37 38.37
CA THR A 1181 37.16 -25.09 39.75
C THR A 1181 36.86 -23.62 40.11
N GLY A 1182 35.81 -23.38 40.89
CA GLY A 1182 35.46 -22.04 41.40
C GLY A 1182 34.02 -21.57 41.15
N ILE A 1183 33.11 -22.42 40.66
CA ILE A 1183 31.68 -22.11 40.49
C ILE A 1183 30.85 -22.81 41.59
N GLU A 1184 30.00 -22.07 42.30
CA GLU A 1184 29.09 -22.63 43.30
C GLU A 1184 28.10 -23.63 42.67
N GLY A 1185 27.90 -24.80 43.30
CA GLY A 1185 27.00 -25.85 42.82
C GLY A 1185 27.56 -26.78 41.72
N ALA A 1186 28.76 -26.52 41.20
CA ALA A 1186 29.34 -27.33 40.11
C ALA A 1186 29.64 -28.79 40.51
N LYS A 1187 30.04 -29.05 41.77
CA LYS A 1187 30.35 -30.42 42.24
C LYS A 1187 29.13 -31.35 42.20
N GLU A 1188 27.96 -30.85 42.58
CA GLU A 1188 26.71 -31.63 42.54
C GLU A 1188 26.24 -31.89 41.10
N GLU A 1189 26.31 -30.88 40.24
CA GLU A 1189 25.92 -31.02 38.83
C GLU A 1189 26.87 -31.96 38.08
N MET A 1190 28.16 -32.03 38.41
CA MET A 1190 29.09 -33.01 37.86
C MET A 1190 28.72 -34.45 38.21
N THR A 1191 28.18 -34.70 39.42
CA THR A 1191 27.68 -36.04 39.78
C THR A 1191 26.39 -36.39 39.01
N LYS A 1192 25.52 -35.41 38.75
CA LYS A 1192 24.31 -35.59 37.93
C LYS A 1192 24.67 -35.82 36.45
N ALA A 1193 25.63 -35.06 35.92
CA ALA A 1193 26.12 -35.20 34.55
C ALA A 1193 26.69 -36.61 34.31
N LYS A 1194 27.48 -37.16 35.24
CA LYS A 1194 27.97 -38.56 35.16
C LYS A 1194 26.84 -39.59 35.13
N ARG A 1195 25.75 -39.39 35.87
CA ARG A 1195 24.55 -40.25 35.82
C ARG A 1195 23.76 -40.10 34.51
N ILE A 1196 23.64 -38.87 33.99
CA ILE A 1196 22.98 -38.60 32.71
C ILE A 1196 23.79 -39.25 31.57
N GLN A 1197 25.12 -39.22 31.65
CA GLN A 1197 26.00 -39.86 30.67
C GLN A 1197 25.74 -41.37 30.55
N THR A 1198 25.72 -42.09 31.67
CA THR A 1198 25.50 -43.54 31.66
C THR A 1198 24.11 -43.90 31.11
N LEU A 1199 23.09 -43.09 31.41
CA LEU A 1199 21.74 -43.28 30.88
C LEU A 1199 21.63 -42.95 29.38
N CYS A 1200 22.31 -41.91 28.91
CA CYS A 1200 22.36 -41.58 27.49
C CYS A 1200 23.06 -42.69 26.68
N GLU A 1201 24.17 -43.22 27.20
CA GLU A 1201 24.93 -44.31 26.57
C GLU A 1201 24.14 -45.63 26.54
N GLN A 1202 23.29 -45.90 27.54
CA GLN A 1202 22.39 -47.06 27.55
C GLN A 1202 21.25 -46.97 26.52
N LYS A 1203 20.69 -45.76 26.29
CA LYS A 1203 19.55 -45.58 25.38
C LYS A 1203 19.95 -45.49 23.91
N GLY A 1204 21.06 -44.83 23.59
CA GLY A 1204 21.68 -44.88 22.25
C GLY A 1204 20.83 -44.46 21.05
N THR A 1205 19.76 -43.67 21.24
CA THR A 1205 18.88 -43.20 20.14
C THR A 1205 18.98 -41.70 19.89
N GLU A 1206 18.76 -41.29 18.65
CA GLU A 1206 18.51 -39.89 18.25
C GLU A 1206 17.18 -39.79 17.51
N ALA A 1207 16.32 -38.89 17.97
CA ALA A 1207 15.07 -38.55 17.31
C ALA A 1207 15.30 -37.65 16.08
N TYR A 1208 16.29 -36.76 16.15
CA TYR A 1208 16.65 -35.84 15.08
C TYR A 1208 18.14 -35.93 14.74
N ARG A 1209 18.46 -36.08 13.46
CA ARG A 1209 19.84 -36.04 12.95
C ARG A 1209 20.32 -34.59 12.82
N LEU A 1210 21.28 -34.20 13.66
CA LEU A 1210 21.84 -32.84 13.72
C LEU A 1210 23.14 -32.72 12.89
N ASP A 1211 23.40 -31.56 12.28
CA ASP A 1211 24.74 -31.21 11.72
C ASP A 1211 25.69 -30.72 12.84
N PHE A 1212 25.92 -31.59 13.84
CA PHE A 1212 26.78 -31.33 15.00
C PHE A 1212 27.53 -32.60 15.40
N ASP A 1213 28.87 -32.53 15.43
CA ASP A 1213 29.72 -33.67 15.76
C ASP A 1213 30.36 -33.52 17.16
N ALA A 1214 30.65 -34.63 17.82
CA ALA A 1214 31.27 -34.65 19.16
C ALA A 1214 32.69 -34.03 19.22
N GLY A 1215 33.34 -33.84 18.08
CA GLY A 1215 34.66 -33.22 17.94
C GLY A 1215 34.64 -31.70 17.70
N ASP A 1216 33.47 -31.09 17.50
CA ASP A 1216 33.32 -29.67 17.14
C ASP A 1216 33.53 -28.75 18.35
N LYS A 1217 34.79 -28.46 18.70
CA LYS A 1217 35.13 -27.52 19.78
C LYS A 1217 35.14 -26.06 19.34
N ASP A 1218 35.79 -25.77 18.20
CA ASP A 1218 36.03 -24.42 17.68
C ASP A 1218 35.35 -24.23 16.32
N LEU A 1219 34.02 -24.13 16.35
CA LEU A 1219 33.21 -24.07 15.15
C LEU A 1219 33.22 -22.66 14.53
N VAL A 1220 33.69 -22.54 13.29
CA VAL A 1220 33.54 -21.30 12.52
C VAL A 1220 32.16 -21.27 11.86
N LEU A 1221 31.32 -20.35 12.32
CA LEU A 1221 29.95 -20.17 11.85
C LEU A 1221 29.83 -18.94 10.94
N CYS A 1222 29.00 -19.07 9.90
CA CYS A 1222 28.56 -17.90 9.15
C CYS A 1222 27.62 -17.04 10.02
N THR A 1223 27.95 -15.77 10.19
CA THR A 1223 27.25 -14.86 11.11
C THR A 1223 25.85 -14.40 10.65
N LEU A 1224 25.47 -14.69 9.39
CA LEU A 1224 24.13 -14.45 8.84
C LEU A 1224 23.28 -15.72 8.71
N SER A 1225 23.81 -16.81 8.14
CA SER A 1225 23.05 -18.06 7.94
C SER A 1225 23.12 -19.05 9.12
N PHE A 1226 24.01 -18.82 10.08
CA PHE A 1226 24.28 -19.71 11.22
C PHE A 1226 24.64 -21.15 10.81
N THR A 1227 25.29 -21.31 9.65
CA THR A 1227 25.73 -22.61 9.12
C THR A 1227 27.23 -22.82 9.35
N LYS A 1228 27.64 -24.06 9.59
CA LYS A 1228 29.05 -24.48 9.71
C LYS A 1228 29.80 -24.21 8.41
N ILE A 1229 30.93 -23.52 8.48
CA ILE A 1229 31.82 -23.27 7.32
C ILE A 1229 32.81 -24.44 7.24
N LYS A 1230 32.67 -25.31 6.22
CA LYS A 1230 33.49 -26.53 6.05
C LYS A 1230 34.71 -26.35 5.12
N SER A 1231 34.62 -25.47 4.11
CA SER A 1231 35.73 -24.98 3.24
C SER A 1231 35.15 -24.19 2.05
N SER A 1232 34.88 -22.91 2.25
CA SER A 1232 34.40 -22.01 1.19
C SER A 1232 35.15 -20.68 1.26
N SER A 1233 35.13 -19.92 0.17
CA SER A 1233 35.46 -18.49 0.16
C SER A 1233 34.66 -17.76 1.26
N ILE A 1234 35.38 -16.96 2.05
CA ILE A 1234 34.85 -16.20 3.18
C ILE A 1234 35.01 -14.70 2.92
N VAL A 1235 34.03 -13.94 3.37
CA VAL A 1235 34.11 -12.47 3.45
C VAL A 1235 34.19 -12.05 4.90
N GLN A 1236 34.94 -10.98 5.18
CA GLN A 1236 35.23 -10.56 6.54
C GLN A 1236 34.91 -9.09 6.74
N CYS A 1237 34.29 -8.78 7.88
CA CYS A 1237 34.13 -7.39 8.30
C CYS A 1237 35.50 -6.79 8.66
N LYS A 1238 35.89 -5.69 8.01
CA LYS A 1238 37.17 -4.99 8.28
C LYS A 1238 37.29 -4.44 9.70
N TYR A 1239 36.15 -4.15 10.35
CA TYR A 1239 36.12 -3.65 11.73
C TYR A 1239 36.07 -4.79 12.76
N CYS A 1240 34.92 -5.47 12.88
CA CYS A 1240 34.73 -6.46 13.93
C CYS A 1240 35.31 -7.84 13.60
N LYS A 1241 35.85 -8.07 12.40
CA LYS A 1241 36.44 -9.35 11.96
C LYS A 1241 35.47 -10.53 11.93
N SER A 1242 34.17 -10.28 11.94
CA SER A 1242 33.13 -11.30 11.72
C SER A 1242 33.28 -11.95 10.35
N ILE A 1243 32.94 -13.23 10.27
CA ILE A 1243 33.08 -14.05 9.07
C ILE A 1243 31.69 -14.39 8.52
N ALA A 1244 31.53 -14.30 7.22
CA ALA A 1244 30.35 -14.75 6.51
C ALA A 1244 30.72 -15.49 5.22
N LEU A 1245 29.75 -16.21 4.65
CA LEU A 1245 29.89 -16.84 3.34
C LEU A 1245 29.99 -15.77 2.25
N GLU A 1246 30.78 -16.01 1.20
CA GLU A 1246 30.99 -15.08 0.07
C GLU A 1246 29.68 -14.55 -0.57
N LYS A 1247 28.61 -15.35 -0.53
CA LYS A 1247 27.28 -14.92 -1.02
C LYS A 1247 26.73 -13.65 -0.35
N PHE A 1248 27.29 -13.25 0.79
CA PHE A 1248 26.92 -12.04 1.53
C PHE A 1248 27.92 -10.88 1.33
N TYR A 1249 28.75 -10.93 0.27
CA TYR A 1249 29.63 -9.82 -0.09
C TYR A 1249 28.82 -8.53 -0.32
N GLY A 1250 29.26 -7.42 0.29
CA GLY A 1250 28.59 -6.12 0.22
C GLY A 1250 27.41 -5.95 1.18
N GLU A 1251 26.98 -6.99 1.91
CA GLU A 1251 25.95 -6.84 2.93
C GLU A 1251 26.51 -6.23 4.23
N ILE A 1252 25.64 -5.54 4.98
CA ILE A 1252 26.00 -4.97 6.28
C ILE A 1252 26.25 -6.10 7.29
N CYS A 1253 27.38 -6.03 7.99
CA CYS A 1253 27.72 -7.04 8.98
C CYS A 1253 26.68 -7.10 10.13
N ASN A 1254 26.04 -8.25 10.34
CA ASN A 1254 25.03 -8.47 11.40
C ASN A 1254 25.57 -8.29 12.84
N ILE A 1255 26.88 -8.41 13.05
CA ILE A 1255 27.52 -8.22 14.35
C ILE A 1255 27.68 -6.74 14.68
N CYS A 1256 28.41 -5.97 13.85
CA CYS A 1256 28.66 -4.56 14.12
C CYS A 1256 27.60 -3.58 13.62
N GLN A 1257 26.83 -3.94 12.59
CA GLN A 1257 25.86 -3.07 11.92
C GLN A 1257 26.45 -1.74 11.40
N ILE A 1258 27.78 -1.69 11.21
CA ILE A 1258 28.50 -0.48 10.82
C ILE A 1258 29.18 -0.67 9.46
N CYS A 1259 30.01 -1.69 9.30
CA CYS A 1259 30.76 -1.94 8.07
C CYS A 1259 30.09 -3.01 7.21
N THR A 1260 30.26 -2.88 5.90
CA THR A 1260 29.93 -3.94 4.94
C THR A 1260 30.94 -5.09 5.01
N LEU A 1261 30.49 -6.28 4.62
CA LEU A 1261 31.32 -7.48 4.48
C LEU A 1261 32.08 -7.40 3.15
N THR A 1262 33.41 -7.47 3.22
CA THR A 1262 34.30 -7.34 2.07
C THR A 1262 35.28 -8.49 1.95
#